data_AF-A0A3M1WHB5-F1
#
_entry.id   AF-A0A3M1WHB5-F1
#
_cell.length_a   1.000
_cell.length_b   1.000
_cell.length_c   1.000
_cell.angle_alpha   90.00
_cell.angle_beta   90.00
_cell.angle_gamma   90.00
#
_symmetry.space_group_name_H-M   'P 1'
#
loop_
_entity.id
_entity.type
_entity.pdbx_description
1 polymer ?
#
loop_
_entity_poly.entity_id
_entity_poly.type
_entity_poly.pdbx_seq_one_letter_code
_entity_poly.pdbx_strand_id
1 'polypeptide(L)'
;MQRCGSSGRDQTETSRRALGRFMMERLGWRIRSLESTLTSEDGHRFGVASGAEDRIALPTSLRLTLPLTNRNILRSMKRRFFSLRSTPSRFAELLALLLIVVSFWPGTILTGSETRPRAVILSLDGNAYWFMQTLLSRGRASTLQRVLAAYHFSSIHPCIPNFPSKTAPGHATLFTGTYAHIHGVTGNRVFVLPLEEHDLLKTTGGFDGTVLLVEPIWITAARQGIKTVVHQATHAFPMPVTGEKERRLISQFLTLVDGYGQSFGRDAVITFDELESVGDGRYALNVGQSRFFLRRGRGETLLISRTEDFRSPQSLGRGLARRISLTVQTPRGSMSCYLAWLDGSLDGKDLKLYHSRPSRRKSNHASLFAERSALPPFVPNGASRAYERGDLGRPLPLGGNGRAERLYLETLLAVVENAEAFSLWLQKKAGRGELEIYYLPIPDEPLHNWAGFLLPESPLYDPATAETYWRFMETLMDRIARFIDRVIFHGGRSVPDVFFLVTDHGMDYAIKDFHVNEALARKGFLTKRGRFIDLHRTAILYPPVEGFFLKVNARSYAQGMVSEKEKDQLLLRVERALLTLRDSTTGGLIVRNVWPARLWQEVGSGGPRGGELYLELQPGYYPTWRLQDGKIVTTREATASGVHGYWPFRRTMWGAFLIASSSVQYHIEGNIRQTQLVPTVAQLLNIRPSRRVTAPPLAR
;
A
#
# COMPACT_ATOMS: atom_id res chain seq x y z
N MET A 1 11.05 79.44 -3.45
CA MET A 1 9.58 79.46 -3.62
C MET A 1 9.16 78.07 -4.10
N GLN A 2 8.74 77.18 -3.21
CA GLN A 2 7.37 76.81 -2.80
C GLN A 2 6.80 75.54 -3.49
N ARG A 3 6.71 74.48 -2.68
CA ARG A 3 5.66 73.41 -2.53
C ARG A 3 5.25 72.46 -3.68
N CYS A 4 5.59 71.18 -3.49
CA CYS A 4 4.74 70.00 -3.19
C CYS A 4 3.38 69.75 -3.90
N GLY A 5 3.16 68.53 -4.41
CA GLY A 5 1.83 67.94 -4.70
C GLY A 5 1.87 66.61 -5.51
N SER A 6 1.09 65.61 -5.12
CA SER A 6 1.21 64.16 -5.40
C SER A 6 0.08 63.53 -6.23
N SER A 7 0.32 62.30 -6.76
CA SER A 7 -0.63 61.19 -7.12
C SER A 7 -1.62 61.43 -8.28
N GLY A 8 -2.12 60.48 -9.08
CA GLY A 8 -2.11 59.01 -9.13
C GLY A 8 -3.37 58.52 -9.90
N ARG A 9 -3.33 57.30 -10.47
CA ARG A 9 -4.38 56.51 -11.20
C ARG A 9 -4.46 56.71 -12.74
N ASP A 10 -4.12 55.68 -13.52
CA ASP A 10 -5.08 54.66 -13.99
C ASP A 10 -4.38 53.58 -14.86
N GLN A 11 -4.14 52.38 -14.31
CA GLN A 11 -3.65 51.20 -15.06
C GLN A 11 -4.13 49.90 -14.39
N THR A 12 -5.45 49.66 -14.35
CA THR A 12 -5.99 48.38 -13.82
C THR A 12 -6.96 47.65 -14.73
N GLU A 13 -7.16 48.10 -15.98
CA GLU A 13 -8.19 47.49 -16.86
C GLU A 13 -7.66 46.65 -18.03
N THR A 14 -6.37 46.76 -18.38
CA THR A 14 -5.75 46.01 -19.48
C THR A 14 -5.22 44.62 -19.10
N SER A 15 -5.03 44.33 -17.80
CA SER A 15 -4.45 43.05 -17.36
C SER A 15 -5.46 41.92 -17.10
N ARG A 16 -6.77 42.22 -17.06
CA ARG A 16 -7.83 41.19 -16.86
C ARG A 16 -8.33 40.54 -18.15
N ARG A 17 -8.16 41.18 -19.31
CA ARG A 17 -8.57 40.62 -20.62
C ARG A 17 -7.54 39.67 -21.25
N ALA A 18 -6.27 39.72 -20.82
CA ALA A 18 -5.22 38.81 -21.29
C ALA A 18 -5.28 37.41 -20.63
N LEU A 19 -5.77 37.32 -19.39
CA LEU A 19 -5.87 36.05 -18.65
C LEU A 19 -7.05 35.19 -19.11
N GLY A 20 -8.13 35.80 -19.61
CA GLY A 20 -9.32 35.10 -20.09
C GLY A 20 -9.17 34.43 -21.47
N ARG A 21 -8.32 34.97 -22.37
CA ARG A 21 -8.08 34.34 -23.69
C ARG A 21 -7.09 33.17 -23.62
N PHE A 22 -6.11 33.22 -22.70
CA PHE A 22 -5.14 32.14 -22.53
C PHE A 22 -5.74 30.87 -21.90
N MET A 23 -6.85 30.99 -21.15
CA MET A 23 -7.56 29.84 -20.58
C MET A 23 -8.48 29.12 -21.57
N MET A 24 -8.97 29.80 -22.61
CA MET A 24 -9.91 29.21 -23.58
C MET A 24 -9.19 28.44 -24.71
N GLU A 25 -7.96 28.81 -25.08
CA GLU A 25 -7.19 28.09 -26.12
C GLU A 25 -6.69 26.71 -25.67
N ARG A 26 -6.60 26.43 -24.37
CA ARG A 26 -6.22 25.11 -23.84
C ARG A 26 -7.38 24.13 -23.63
N LEU A 27 -8.62 24.62 -23.62
CA LEU A 27 -9.83 23.78 -23.61
C LEU A 27 -10.23 23.31 -25.03
N GLY A 28 -9.71 23.95 -26.08
CA GLY A 28 -9.98 23.62 -27.49
C GLY A 28 -9.23 22.41 -28.05
N TRP A 29 -8.34 21.77 -27.28
CA TRP A 29 -7.60 20.55 -27.70
C TRP A 29 -8.28 19.24 -27.27
N ARG A 30 -9.56 19.28 -26.88
CA ARG A 30 -10.35 18.09 -26.53
C ARG A 30 -11.43 17.69 -27.53
N ILE A 31 -11.48 18.31 -28.71
CA ILE A 31 -12.37 17.90 -29.81
C ILE A 31 -11.60 18.01 -31.12
N ARG A 32 -10.76 17.02 -31.41
CA ARG A 32 -10.32 16.61 -32.76
C ARG A 32 -9.35 15.42 -32.66
N SER A 33 -9.91 14.23 -32.45
CA SER A 33 -9.36 12.97 -32.97
C SER A 33 -10.37 11.86 -32.65
N LEU A 34 -11.39 11.71 -33.50
CA LEU A 34 -12.17 10.47 -33.63
C LEU A 34 -13.12 10.60 -34.82
N GLU A 35 -12.56 10.83 -36.01
CA GLU A 35 -13.25 10.49 -37.26
C GLU A 35 -12.20 9.95 -38.24
N SER A 36 -12.06 8.63 -38.23
CA SER A 36 -11.60 7.88 -39.39
C SER A 36 -12.27 6.50 -39.37
N THR A 37 -13.34 6.42 -40.16
CA THR A 37 -13.75 5.28 -41.00
C THR A 37 -13.81 3.88 -40.37
N LEU A 38 -15.03 3.48 -40.01
CA LEU A 38 -15.51 2.11 -40.24
C LEU A 38 -16.91 2.20 -40.86
N THR A 39 -16.96 1.92 -42.15
CA THR A 39 -18.16 1.54 -42.89
C THR A 39 -18.59 0.14 -42.46
N SER A 40 -19.86 -0.03 -42.10
CA SER A 40 -20.55 -1.32 -42.25
C SER A 40 -21.90 -1.07 -42.90
N GLU A 41 -22.07 -1.72 -44.04
CA GLU A 41 -23.34 -1.96 -44.72
C GLU A 41 -24.31 -2.63 -43.74
N ASP A 42 -25.45 -1.98 -43.49
CA ASP A 42 -26.78 -2.58 -43.62
C ASP A 42 -27.81 -1.59 -43.11
N GLY A 43 -28.61 -1.09 -44.06
CA GLY A 43 -29.59 -0.05 -43.83
C GLY A 43 -30.89 -0.60 -43.28
N HIS A 44 -31.38 0.01 -42.19
CA HIS A 44 -32.81 0.21 -42.00
C HIS A 44 -33.07 1.56 -41.31
N ARG A 45 -33.77 2.43 -42.04
CA ARG A 45 -34.29 3.72 -41.59
C ARG A 45 -35.58 3.51 -40.79
N PHE A 46 -35.76 4.25 -39.69
CA PHE A 46 -37.07 4.76 -39.29
C PHE A 46 -36.97 6.20 -38.73
N GLY A 47 -37.54 7.12 -39.52
CA GLY A 47 -38.48 8.18 -39.10
C GLY A 47 -38.14 9.10 -37.94
N VAL A 48 -37.85 10.35 -38.29
CA VAL A 48 -37.90 11.56 -37.45
C VAL A 48 -39.33 11.87 -37.00
N ALA A 49 -39.52 12.34 -35.77
CA ALA A 49 -40.58 13.30 -35.45
C ALA A 49 -40.14 14.25 -34.32
N SER A 50 -40.23 15.53 -34.63
CA SER A 50 -39.98 16.71 -33.81
C SER A 50 -41.16 17.07 -32.89
N GLY A 51 -40.86 17.70 -31.76
CA GLY A 51 -41.72 18.72 -31.14
C GLY A 51 -42.35 18.34 -29.81
N ALA A 52 -41.99 19.08 -28.76
CA ALA A 52 -42.91 19.94 -27.99
C ALA A 52 -42.23 20.39 -26.68
N GLU A 53 -42.21 21.70 -26.48
CA GLU A 53 -41.96 22.34 -25.19
C GLU A 53 -43.03 21.91 -24.20
N ASP A 54 -42.67 21.68 -22.93
CA ASP A 54 -43.58 22.03 -21.84
C ASP A 54 -42.84 22.31 -20.53
N ARG A 55 -43.19 23.46 -19.96
CA ARG A 55 -42.75 24.01 -18.68
C ARG A 55 -43.54 23.34 -17.56
N ILE A 56 -42.87 22.87 -16.50
CA ILE A 56 -43.55 22.61 -15.22
C ILE A 56 -42.78 23.25 -14.07
N ALA A 57 -43.52 24.04 -13.32
CA ALA A 57 -43.10 24.89 -12.21
C ALA A 57 -42.85 24.11 -10.90
N LEU A 58 -41.95 24.66 -10.08
CA LEU A 58 -41.70 24.26 -8.69
C LEU A 58 -42.78 24.81 -7.75
N PRO A 59 -43.23 24.06 -6.72
CA PRO A 59 -43.92 24.63 -5.57
C PRO A 59 -43.02 24.80 -4.34
N THR A 60 -43.22 25.93 -3.70
CA THR A 60 -42.54 26.49 -2.53
C THR A 60 -43.22 26.06 -1.21
N SER A 61 -42.39 25.82 -0.20
CA SER A 61 -42.60 26.03 1.25
C SER A 61 -43.79 25.39 1.98
N LEU A 62 -43.47 24.54 2.99
CA LEU A 62 -44.27 24.39 4.21
C LEU A 62 -43.41 24.72 5.44
N ARG A 63 -43.81 25.75 6.19
CA ARG A 63 -43.22 26.16 7.47
C ARG A 63 -43.82 25.32 8.61
N LEU A 64 -42.98 24.74 9.45
CA LEU A 64 -43.35 24.12 10.73
C LEU A 64 -43.18 25.13 11.87
N THR A 65 -44.28 25.49 12.52
CA THR A 65 -44.32 26.28 13.76
C THR A 65 -44.37 25.33 14.96
N LEU A 66 -43.40 25.48 15.88
CA LEU A 66 -43.39 24.84 17.21
C LEU A 66 -44.06 25.77 18.22
N PRO A 67 -44.90 25.25 19.16
CA PRO A 67 -45.24 25.96 20.37
C PRO A 67 -44.34 25.55 21.54
N LEU A 68 -43.88 26.56 22.28
CA LEU A 68 -43.14 26.47 23.53
C LEU A 68 -44.07 26.26 24.74
N THR A 69 -43.46 25.68 25.79
CA THR A 69 -43.76 25.76 27.23
C THR A 69 -44.83 24.82 27.83
N ASN A 70 -44.41 23.99 28.80
CA ASN A 70 -44.72 24.30 30.19
C ASN A 70 -43.83 23.56 31.21
N ARG A 71 -43.34 24.30 32.20
CA ARG A 71 -42.25 23.94 33.15
C ARG A 71 -42.79 23.49 34.53
N ASN A 72 -44.00 22.94 34.60
CA ASN A 72 -44.73 22.74 35.88
C ASN A 72 -45.11 21.29 36.25
N ILE A 73 -44.62 20.26 35.56
CA ILE A 73 -44.95 18.86 35.90
C ILE A 73 -43.99 18.24 36.94
N LEU A 74 -42.85 18.88 37.23
CA LEU A 74 -41.84 18.37 38.18
C LEU A 74 -42.04 18.77 39.65
N ARG A 75 -43.21 19.30 40.04
CA ARG A 75 -43.49 19.71 41.43
C ARG A 75 -44.65 18.99 42.15
N SER A 76 -45.34 18.02 41.54
CA SER A 76 -46.42 17.27 42.22
C SER A 76 -46.10 15.81 42.61
N MET A 77 -44.92 15.27 42.26
CA MET A 77 -44.54 13.88 42.61
C MET A 77 -43.73 13.76 43.93
N LYS A 78 -43.91 14.68 44.87
CA LYS A 78 -43.42 14.56 46.25
C LYS A 78 -44.58 14.73 47.22
N ARG A 79 -45.39 13.67 47.39
CA ARG A 79 -46.19 13.31 48.58
C ARG A 79 -47.23 12.26 48.19
N ARG A 80 -46.88 10.98 48.37
CA ARG A 80 -47.75 9.83 48.70
C ARG A 80 -46.94 8.54 48.54
N PHE A 81 -45.90 8.42 49.35
CA PHE A 81 -45.42 7.11 49.79
C PHE A 81 -46.11 6.84 51.15
N PHE A 82 -46.50 5.58 51.37
CA PHE A 82 -47.33 5.02 52.46
C PHE A 82 -48.84 4.90 52.18
N SER A 83 -49.21 3.76 51.61
CA SER A 83 -50.24 2.85 52.17
C SER A 83 -50.43 1.67 51.20
N LEU A 84 -49.73 0.56 51.46
CA LEU A 84 -49.94 -0.73 50.82
C LEU A 84 -51.27 -1.34 51.28
N ARG A 85 -52.26 -1.43 50.39
CA ARG A 85 -53.28 -2.49 50.42
C ARG A 85 -53.50 -2.98 49.00
N SER A 86 -53.20 -4.27 48.81
CA SER A 86 -53.31 -5.03 47.58
C SER A 86 -54.77 -5.30 47.24
N THR A 87 -55.28 -4.69 46.17
CA THR A 87 -56.50 -5.15 45.49
C THR A 87 -56.12 -5.90 44.22
N PRO A 88 -56.70 -7.09 43.93
CA PRO A 88 -56.33 -7.93 42.79
C PRO A 88 -56.46 -7.24 41.42
N SER A 89 -57.28 -6.19 41.32
CA SER A 89 -57.54 -5.45 40.08
C SER A 89 -56.33 -4.68 39.54
N ARG A 90 -55.43 -4.19 40.40
CA ARG A 90 -54.26 -3.41 39.97
C ARG A 90 -53.13 -4.28 39.43
N PHE A 91 -53.09 -5.56 39.79
CA PHE A 91 -52.11 -6.50 39.25
C PHE A 91 -52.42 -6.85 37.80
N ALA A 92 -53.70 -6.99 37.45
CA ALA A 92 -54.15 -7.18 36.08
C ALA A 92 -53.88 -5.93 35.20
N GLU A 93 -54.10 -4.73 35.74
CA GLU A 93 -53.79 -3.47 35.03
C GLU A 93 -52.28 -3.28 34.83
N LEU A 94 -51.44 -3.60 35.82
CA LEU A 94 -49.98 -3.58 35.70
C LEU A 94 -49.47 -4.64 34.72
N LEU A 95 -50.07 -5.84 34.70
CA LEU A 95 -49.72 -6.90 33.76
C LEU A 95 -50.13 -6.55 32.33
N ALA A 96 -51.30 -5.93 32.14
CA ALA A 96 -51.74 -5.43 30.85
C ALA A 96 -50.86 -4.28 30.34
N LEU A 97 -50.46 -3.35 31.21
CA LEU A 97 -49.50 -2.30 30.86
C LEU A 97 -48.11 -2.87 30.55
N LEU A 98 -47.65 -3.89 31.29
CA LEU A 98 -46.39 -4.57 31.00
C LEU A 98 -46.46 -5.30 29.64
N LEU A 99 -47.58 -5.97 29.33
CA LEU A 99 -47.80 -6.65 28.06
C LEU A 99 -47.91 -5.66 26.88
N ILE A 100 -48.51 -4.49 27.07
CA ILE A 100 -48.56 -3.43 26.06
C ILE A 100 -47.15 -2.82 25.87
N VAL A 101 -46.40 -2.58 26.94
CA VAL A 101 -45.01 -2.09 26.85
C VAL A 101 -44.08 -3.14 26.22
N VAL A 102 -44.30 -4.43 26.44
CA VAL A 102 -43.58 -5.53 25.77
C VAL A 102 -44.02 -5.66 24.30
N SER A 103 -45.29 -5.39 23.98
CA SER A 103 -45.82 -5.43 22.60
C SER A 103 -45.40 -4.22 21.75
N PHE A 104 -45.09 -3.09 22.38
CA PHE A 104 -44.52 -1.89 21.75
C PHE A 104 -42.99 -1.77 21.93
N TRP A 105 -42.33 -2.78 22.52
CA TRP A 105 -40.89 -2.91 22.45
C TRP A 105 -40.55 -3.41 21.03
N PRO A 106 -39.76 -2.68 20.23
CA PRO A 106 -39.32 -3.17 18.92
C PRO A 106 -38.34 -4.31 19.16
N GLY A 107 -38.87 -5.53 19.33
CA GLY A 107 -38.13 -6.62 19.93
C GLY A 107 -38.78 -7.98 19.78
N THR A 108 -39.68 -8.15 18.81
CA THR A 108 -39.88 -9.50 18.24
C THR A 108 -38.96 -9.59 17.03
N ILE A 109 -37.66 -9.72 17.30
CA ILE A 109 -36.71 -10.15 16.30
C ILE A 109 -37.11 -11.59 15.99
N LEU A 110 -37.80 -11.78 14.86
CA LEU A 110 -37.68 -13.02 14.11
C LEU A 110 -36.18 -13.24 13.94
N THR A 111 -35.61 -14.17 14.70
CA THR A 111 -34.22 -14.59 14.56
C THR A 111 -34.08 -15.43 13.29
N GLY A 112 -34.39 -14.82 12.14
CA GLY A 112 -33.58 -15.06 10.97
C GLY A 112 -32.23 -14.45 11.29
N SER A 113 -31.25 -15.28 11.60
CA SER A 113 -29.86 -14.89 11.46
C SER A 113 -29.65 -14.53 9.98
N GLU A 114 -29.93 -13.28 9.59
CA GLU A 114 -29.34 -12.76 8.36
C GLU A 114 -27.84 -12.82 8.57
N THR A 115 -27.22 -13.86 8.01
CA THR A 115 -25.77 -14.02 8.00
C THR A 115 -25.22 -12.80 7.29
N ARG A 116 -24.54 -11.93 8.03
CA ARG A 116 -23.91 -10.73 7.46
C ARG A 116 -22.88 -11.14 6.40
N PRO A 117 -22.77 -10.39 5.29
CA PRO A 117 -21.88 -10.75 4.20
C PRO A 117 -20.41 -10.75 4.65
N ARG A 118 -19.63 -11.69 4.14
CA ARG A 118 -18.18 -11.76 4.31
C ARG A 118 -17.48 -11.07 3.15
N ALA A 119 -16.66 -10.05 3.48
CA ALA A 119 -15.81 -9.36 2.53
C ALA A 119 -14.33 -9.71 2.78
N VAL A 120 -13.60 -10.08 1.73
CA VAL A 120 -12.16 -10.34 1.79
C VAL A 120 -11.40 -9.40 0.87
N ILE A 121 -10.38 -8.75 1.40
CA ILE A 121 -9.46 -7.90 0.65
C ILE A 121 -8.09 -8.58 0.66
N LEU A 122 -7.56 -8.93 -0.52
CA LEU A 122 -6.18 -9.34 -0.72
C LEU A 122 -5.42 -8.23 -1.44
N SER A 123 -4.48 -7.59 -0.74
CA SER A 123 -3.52 -6.70 -1.36
C SER A 123 -2.29 -7.48 -1.83
N LEU A 124 -2.02 -7.42 -3.12
CA LEU A 124 -0.74 -7.87 -3.71
C LEU A 124 0.10 -6.62 -3.99
N ASP A 125 1.22 -6.47 -3.30
CA ASP A 125 2.14 -5.34 -3.46
C ASP A 125 2.64 -5.23 -4.90
N GLY A 126 2.58 -4.03 -5.49
CA GLY A 126 3.13 -3.75 -6.81
C GLY A 126 2.51 -4.55 -7.97
N ASN A 127 1.32 -5.13 -7.79
CA ASN A 127 0.65 -5.95 -8.81
C ASN A 127 0.07 -5.11 -9.96
N ALA A 128 0.94 -4.64 -10.85
CA ALA A 128 0.60 -3.74 -11.93
C ALA A 128 -0.47 -4.31 -12.89
N TYR A 129 -1.34 -3.44 -13.40
CA TYR A 129 -2.41 -3.83 -14.31
C TYR A 129 -1.86 -4.44 -15.61
N TRP A 130 -0.82 -3.83 -16.20
CA TRP A 130 -0.17 -4.37 -17.40
C TRP A 130 0.41 -5.77 -17.17
N PHE A 131 0.95 -6.04 -15.97
CA PHE A 131 1.51 -7.33 -15.63
C PHE A 131 0.42 -8.39 -15.56
N MET A 132 -0.68 -8.09 -14.86
CA MET A 132 -1.85 -8.97 -14.79
C MET A 132 -2.49 -9.21 -16.16
N GLN A 133 -2.62 -8.17 -16.98
CA GLN A 133 -3.22 -8.26 -18.31
C GLN A 133 -2.40 -9.20 -19.22
N THR A 134 -1.06 -9.06 -19.20
CA THR A 134 -0.15 -9.94 -19.94
C THR A 134 -0.17 -11.36 -19.40
N LEU A 135 -0.20 -11.56 -18.08
CA LEU A 135 -0.30 -12.89 -17.47
C LEU A 135 -1.59 -13.62 -17.91
N LEU A 136 -2.71 -12.90 -17.93
CA LEU A 136 -4.01 -13.45 -18.36
C LEU A 136 -4.02 -13.78 -19.86
N SER A 137 -3.46 -12.92 -20.73
CA SER A 137 -3.42 -13.16 -22.17
C SER A 137 -2.52 -14.35 -22.55
N ARG A 138 -1.55 -14.69 -21.70
CA ARG A 138 -0.67 -15.86 -21.86
C ARG A 138 -1.35 -17.18 -21.49
N GLY A 139 -2.59 -17.16 -20.98
CA GLY A 139 -3.40 -18.36 -20.77
C GLY A 139 -2.98 -19.28 -19.60
N ARG A 140 -2.08 -18.82 -18.72
CA ARG A 140 -1.49 -19.64 -17.64
C ARG A 140 -1.97 -19.29 -16.23
N ALA A 141 -3.00 -18.46 -16.12
CA ALA A 141 -3.65 -18.10 -14.86
C ALA A 141 -4.89 -18.98 -14.56
N SER A 142 -4.88 -20.25 -14.96
CA SER A 142 -6.06 -21.15 -14.89
C SER A 142 -6.59 -21.33 -13.46
N THR A 143 -5.71 -21.40 -12.46
CA THR A 143 -6.10 -21.48 -11.05
C THR A 143 -6.87 -20.23 -10.62
N LEU A 144 -6.43 -19.03 -11.02
CA LEU A 144 -7.13 -17.78 -10.72
C LEU A 144 -8.46 -17.70 -11.45
N GLN A 145 -8.50 -18.05 -12.75
CA GLN A 145 -9.75 -18.08 -13.52
C GLN A 145 -10.78 -19.02 -12.88
N ARG A 146 -10.36 -20.20 -12.42
CA ARG A 146 -11.23 -21.14 -11.70
C ARG A 146 -11.77 -20.57 -10.39
N VAL A 147 -10.95 -19.85 -9.63
CA VAL A 147 -11.37 -19.15 -8.40
C VAL A 147 -12.43 -18.09 -8.71
N LEU A 148 -12.26 -17.34 -9.81
CA LEU A 148 -13.19 -16.30 -10.23
C LEU A 148 -14.50 -16.86 -10.78
N ALA A 149 -14.45 -18.03 -11.43
CA ALA A 149 -15.63 -18.74 -11.92
C ALA A 149 -16.57 -19.21 -10.81
N ALA A 150 -16.14 -19.19 -9.54
CA ALA A 150 -17.01 -19.45 -8.39
C ALA A 150 -18.01 -18.31 -8.09
N TYR A 151 -17.90 -17.16 -8.77
CA TYR A 151 -18.79 -16.02 -8.59
C TYR A 151 -19.69 -15.80 -9.79
N HIS A 152 -20.89 -15.26 -9.54
CA HIS A 152 -21.79 -14.80 -10.60
C HIS A 152 -21.23 -13.58 -11.35
N PHE A 153 -20.54 -12.70 -10.62
CA PHE A 153 -19.92 -11.51 -11.20
C PHE A 153 -18.44 -11.45 -10.83
N SER A 154 -17.57 -11.31 -11.83
CA SER A 154 -16.17 -10.99 -11.60
C SER A 154 -15.61 -10.11 -12.73
N SER A 155 -14.74 -9.17 -12.39
CA SER A 155 -14.08 -8.31 -13.38
C SER A 155 -12.75 -7.78 -12.85
N ILE A 156 -11.83 -7.47 -13.78
CA ILE A 156 -10.53 -6.86 -13.50
C ILE A 156 -10.42 -5.54 -14.24
N HIS A 157 -9.98 -4.50 -13.54
CA HIS A 157 -9.93 -3.13 -14.04
C HIS A 157 -8.61 -2.46 -13.66
N PRO A 158 -8.17 -1.47 -14.46
CA PRO A 158 -7.07 -0.60 -14.07
C PRO A 158 -7.50 0.30 -12.91
N CYS A 159 -6.61 0.43 -11.93
CA CYS A 159 -6.79 1.30 -10.76
C CYS A 159 -5.72 2.38 -10.72
N ILE A 160 -6.15 3.64 -10.70
CA ILE A 160 -5.28 4.80 -10.58
C ILE A 160 -4.84 4.93 -9.11
N PRO A 161 -3.52 4.91 -8.84
CA PRO A 161 -3.02 5.02 -7.48
C PRO A 161 -3.05 6.46 -6.95
N ASN A 162 -2.79 6.61 -5.65
CA ASN A 162 -2.37 7.87 -5.05
C ASN A 162 -1.02 8.37 -5.61
N PHE A 163 -0.75 9.68 -5.51
CA PHE A 163 0.56 10.29 -5.75
C PHE A 163 1.27 10.66 -4.42
N PRO A 164 2.50 10.18 -4.17
CA PRO A 164 3.30 9.27 -4.99
C PRO A 164 2.72 7.85 -5.04
N SER A 165 2.94 7.17 -6.17
CA SER A 165 2.52 5.77 -6.41
C SER A 165 3.46 4.78 -5.69
N LYS A 166 3.62 4.95 -4.38
CA LYS A 166 4.53 4.18 -3.50
C LYS A 166 3.73 3.31 -2.54
N THR A 167 4.38 2.28 -1.99
CA THR A 167 3.77 1.26 -1.15
C THR A 167 3.01 1.83 0.05
N ALA A 168 3.67 2.57 0.95
CA ALA A 168 3.01 3.07 2.15
C ALA A 168 1.84 4.04 1.83
N PRO A 169 2.00 5.04 0.94
CA PRO A 169 0.89 5.90 0.53
C PRO A 169 -0.27 5.16 -0.14
N GLY A 170 0.03 4.20 -1.02
CA GLY A 170 -0.97 3.40 -1.73
C GLY A 170 -1.80 2.52 -0.79
N HIS A 171 -1.15 1.79 0.13
CA HIS A 171 -1.88 1.04 1.16
C HIS A 171 -2.68 1.94 2.10
N ALA A 172 -2.11 3.05 2.57
CA ALA A 172 -2.85 4.00 3.40
C ALA A 172 -4.09 4.53 2.67
N THR A 173 -4.01 4.73 1.35
CA THR A 173 -5.14 5.11 0.50
C THR A 173 -6.19 4.01 0.44
N LEU A 174 -5.78 2.77 0.14
CA LEU A 174 -6.67 1.59 0.11
C LEU A 174 -7.38 1.34 1.43
N PHE A 175 -6.71 1.59 2.56
CA PHE A 175 -7.22 1.26 3.88
C PHE A 175 -8.03 2.37 4.53
N THR A 176 -7.83 3.63 4.13
CA THR A 176 -8.57 4.79 4.69
C THR A 176 -9.64 5.34 3.74
N GLY A 177 -9.55 5.05 2.45
CA GLY A 177 -10.45 5.63 1.44
C GLY A 177 -10.16 7.12 1.17
N THR A 178 -8.97 7.59 1.55
CA THR A 178 -8.56 9.00 1.39
C THR A 178 -7.22 9.06 0.68
N TYR A 179 -6.85 10.21 0.12
CA TYR A 179 -5.53 10.39 -0.51
C TYR A 179 -4.46 10.91 0.48
N ALA A 180 -3.19 10.90 0.07
CA ALA A 180 -2.03 11.20 0.93
C ALA A 180 -2.07 12.58 1.60
N HIS A 181 -2.62 13.58 0.94
CA HIS A 181 -2.81 14.91 1.54
C HIS A 181 -3.76 14.93 2.75
N ILE A 182 -4.58 13.88 2.95
CA ILE A 182 -5.54 13.75 4.06
C ILE A 182 -5.06 12.70 5.09
N HIS A 183 -4.75 11.46 4.68
CA HIS A 183 -4.24 10.46 5.64
C HIS A 183 -2.80 10.73 6.11
N GLY A 184 -2.08 11.62 5.43
CA GLY A 184 -0.79 12.12 5.85
C GLY A 184 0.39 11.17 5.58
N VAL A 185 0.21 10.12 4.79
CA VAL A 185 1.29 9.20 4.38
C VAL A 185 1.72 9.55 2.96
N THR A 186 2.80 10.31 2.83
CA THR A 186 3.23 10.94 1.56
C THR A 186 4.48 10.30 0.95
N GLY A 187 4.95 9.19 1.51
CA GLY A 187 6.06 8.38 1.01
C GLY A 187 6.29 7.14 1.90
N ASN A 188 7.22 6.27 1.51
CA ASN A 188 7.64 5.12 2.34
C ASN A 188 8.35 5.57 3.62
N ARG A 189 8.83 6.81 3.63
CA ARG A 189 9.16 7.58 4.82
C ARG A 189 8.32 8.84 4.82
N VAL A 190 8.11 9.42 5.98
CA VAL A 190 7.33 10.65 6.14
C VAL A 190 8.00 11.59 7.14
N PHE A 191 7.72 12.88 7.04
CA PHE A 191 8.18 13.83 8.06
C PHE A 191 7.59 13.50 9.43
N VAL A 192 8.38 13.73 10.48
CA VAL A 192 7.84 13.76 11.84
C VAL A 192 7.13 15.10 12.02
N LEU A 193 5.88 15.07 12.48
CA LEU A 193 5.09 16.27 12.80
C LEU A 193 5.17 16.54 14.31
N PRO A 194 4.96 17.80 14.76
CA PRO A 194 4.79 19.03 13.96
C PRO A 194 6.11 19.50 13.29
N LEU A 195 6.02 20.18 12.13
CA LEU A 195 7.22 20.61 11.37
C LEU A 195 7.90 21.84 12.01
N GLU A 196 7.18 22.54 12.88
CA GLU A 196 7.68 23.64 13.69
C GLU A 196 8.78 23.17 14.67
N GLU A 197 8.72 21.90 15.08
CA GLU A 197 9.64 21.31 16.06
C GLU A 197 10.72 20.43 15.42
N HIS A 198 10.62 20.14 14.12
CA HIS A 198 11.46 19.16 13.43
C HIS A 198 11.93 19.66 12.06
N ASP A 199 13.21 19.41 11.76
CA ASP A 199 13.77 19.79 10.46
C ASP A 199 13.30 18.87 9.32
N LEU A 200 13.52 19.30 8.07
CA LEU A 200 13.10 18.59 6.86
C LEU A 200 13.93 17.33 6.51
N LEU A 201 14.90 16.95 7.34
CA LEU A 201 15.65 15.69 7.22
C LEU A 201 15.18 14.65 8.23
N LYS A 202 14.53 15.07 9.32
CA LYS A 202 13.95 14.18 10.33
C LYS A 202 12.69 13.49 9.79
N THR A 203 12.81 12.16 9.62
CA THR A 203 11.77 11.32 9.02
C THR A 203 11.53 10.06 9.85
N THR A 204 10.32 9.50 9.73
CA THR A 204 9.94 8.18 10.29
C THR A 204 9.39 7.27 9.18
N GLY A 205 9.14 6.00 9.49
CA GLY A 205 8.58 5.03 8.55
C GLY A 205 7.14 5.37 8.19
N GLY A 206 6.81 5.37 6.89
CA GLY A 206 5.46 5.63 6.40
C GLY A 206 4.47 4.50 6.73
N PHE A 207 4.98 3.28 6.97
CA PHE A 207 4.20 2.08 7.27
C PHE A 207 3.72 1.97 8.72
N ASP A 208 4.16 2.87 9.60
CA ASP A 208 3.81 2.84 11.02
C ASP A 208 2.34 3.25 11.19
N GLY A 209 1.53 2.43 11.88
CA GLY A 209 0.11 2.75 12.07
C GLY A 209 -0.11 4.14 12.68
N THR A 210 0.77 4.58 13.59
CA THR A 210 0.64 5.85 14.31
C THR A 210 0.83 7.09 13.44
N VAL A 211 1.34 6.96 12.21
CA VAL A 211 1.48 8.11 11.30
C VAL A 211 0.18 8.46 10.57
N LEU A 212 -0.80 7.57 10.56
CA LEU A 212 -2.10 7.79 9.92
C LEU A 212 -2.88 8.91 10.63
N LEU A 213 -3.29 9.92 9.85
CA LEU A 213 -4.17 11.00 10.30
C LEU A 213 -5.67 10.70 10.08
N VAL A 214 -5.96 9.56 9.47
CA VAL A 214 -7.30 9.06 9.18
C VAL A 214 -7.35 7.60 9.60
N GLU A 215 -8.45 7.21 10.22
CA GLU A 215 -8.67 5.86 10.68
C GLU A 215 -8.80 4.86 9.52
N PRO A 216 -8.13 3.70 9.58
CA PRO A 216 -8.28 2.62 8.62
C PRO A 216 -9.57 1.80 8.83
N ILE A 217 -10.08 1.21 7.75
CA ILE A 217 -11.38 0.53 7.68
C ILE A 217 -11.54 -0.61 8.70
N TRP A 218 -10.46 -1.31 9.06
CA TRP A 218 -10.56 -2.39 10.05
C TRP A 218 -10.88 -1.89 11.46
N ILE A 219 -10.48 -0.66 11.81
CA ILE A 219 -10.87 -0.03 13.07
C ILE A 219 -12.31 0.47 12.97
N THR A 220 -12.67 1.11 11.85
CA THR A 220 -14.04 1.60 11.61
C THR A 220 -15.07 0.48 11.65
N ALA A 221 -14.74 -0.67 11.06
CA ALA A 221 -15.58 -1.87 11.05
C ALA A 221 -15.69 -2.49 12.45
N ALA A 222 -14.57 -2.73 13.12
CA ALA A 222 -14.55 -3.31 14.47
C ALA A 222 -15.26 -2.44 15.52
N ARG A 223 -15.18 -1.10 15.42
CA ARG A 223 -15.95 -0.19 16.30
C ARG A 223 -17.46 -0.33 16.11
N GLN A 224 -17.91 -0.75 14.92
CA GLN A 224 -19.32 -0.98 14.59
C GLN A 224 -19.73 -2.45 14.79
N GLY A 225 -18.91 -3.24 15.48
CA GLY A 225 -19.22 -4.63 15.82
C GLY A 225 -19.03 -5.62 14.68
N ILE A 226 -18.28 -5.26 13.63
CA ILE A 226 -17.89 -6.18 12.55
C ILE A 226 -16.63 -6.92 12.95
N LYS A 227 -16.72 -8.26 13.01
CA LYS A 227 -15.57 -9.11 13.32
C LYS A 227 -14.56 -9.01 12.18
N THR A 228 -13.39 -8.45 12.48
CA THR A 228 -12.37 -8.11 11.49
C THR A 228 -11.05 -8.82 11.80
N VAL A 229 -10.43 -9.43 10.79
CA VAL A 229 -9.12 -10.09 10.92
C VAL A 229 -8.14 -9.50 9.91
N VAL A 230 -7.01 -8.98 10.40
CA VAL A 230 -5.97 -8.38 9.57
C VAL A 230 -4.71 -9.26 9.60
N HIS A 231 -4.44 -9.89 8.45
CA HIS A 231 -3.30 -10.76 8.19
C HIS A 231 -2.12 -9.94 7.67
N GLN A 232 -1.32 -9.38 8.58
CA GLN A 232 -0.02 -8.75 8.29
C GLN A 232 -0.05 -7.58 7.32
N ALA A 233 -1.18 -6.87 7.22
CA ALA A 233 -1.28 -5.66 6.42
C ALA A 233 -0.36 -4.53 6.95
N THR A 234 0.08 -3.65 6.07
CA THR A 234 0.83 -2.44 6.45
C THR A 234 -0.04 -1.51 7.29
N HIS A 235 0.58 -0.63 8.10
CA HIS A 235 -0.12 0.29 9.03
C HIS A 235 -0.95 -0.38 10.13
N ALA A 236 -0.95 -1.71 10.21
CA ALA A 236 -1.70 -2.44 11.20
C ALA A 236 -1.13 -2.23 12.62
N PHE A 237 0.19 -2.10 12.74
CA PHE A 237 0.88 -1.98 14.03
C PHE A 237 1.88 -0.80 14.06
N PRO A 238 2.07 -0.11 15.21
CA PRO A 238 1.19 -0.10 16.37
C PRO A 238 -0.25 0.27 16.00
N MET A 239 -1.22 -0.39 16.63
CA MET A 239 -2.64 -0.15 16.34
C MET A 239 -2.98 1.34 16.56
N PRO A 240 -3.46 2.06 15.52
CA PRO A 240 -3.65 3.50 15.56
C PRO A 240 -4.95 3.91 16.26
N VAL A 241 -5.06 3.54 17.54
CA VAL A 241 -6.15 3.93 18.44
C VAL A 241 -5.55 4.53 19.70
N THR A 242 -6.00 5.73 20.05
CA THR A 242 -5.62 6.41 21.29
C THR A 242 -6.55 5.97 22.42
N GLY A 243 -6.03 5.86 23.65
CA GLY A 243 -6.81 5.46 24.82
C GLY A 243 -6.98 3.93 24.99
N GLU A 244 -6.80 3.48 26.22
CA GLU A 244 -6.82 2.05 26.56
C GLU A 244 -8.23 1.44 26.51
N LYS A 245 -9.24 2.18 26.99
CA LYS A 245 -10.63 1.73 27.01
C LYS A 245 -11.16 1.47 25.60
N GLU A 246 -10.92 2.40 24.68
CA GLU A 246 -11.35 2.26 23.28
C GLU A 246 -10.62 1.10 22.61
N ARG A 247 -9.30 0.99 22.81
CA ARG A 247 -8.50 -0.15 22.33
C ARG A 247 -9.06 -1.49 22.81
N ARG A 248 -9.47 -1.59 24.08
CA ARG A 248 -10.08 -2.81 24.64
C ARG A 248 -11.42 -3.14 23.99
N LEU A 249 -12.27 -2.15 23.74
CA LEU A 249 -13.56 -2.35 23.07
C LEU A 249 -13.38 -2.83 21.63
N ILE A 250 -12.51 -2.16 20.86
CA ILE A 250 -12.26 -2.49 19.46
C ILE A 250 -11.62 -3.87 19.33
N SER A 251 -10.70 -4.23 20.24
CA SER A 251 -10.07 -5.56 20.25
C SER A 251 -11.04 -6.72 20.47
N GLN A 252 -12.27 -6.51 20.93
CA GLN A 252 -13.29 -7.58 20.99
C GLN A 252 -13.71 -8.04 19.59
N PHE A 253 -13.64 -7.14 18.61
CA PHE A 253 -14.04 -7.39 17.22
C PHE A 253 -12.85 -7.41 16.26
N LEU A 254 -11.67 -6.96 16.67
CA LEU A 254 -10.49 -6.90 15.83
C LEU A 254 -9.42 -7.90 16.28
N THR A 255 -8.97 -8.75 15.36
CA THR A 255 -7.70 -9.47 15.47
C THR A 255 -6.74 -8.94 14.44
N LEU A 256 -5.63 -8.37 14.89
CA LEU A 256 -4.62 -7.76 14.05
C LEU A 256 -3.29 -8.43 14.32
N VAL A 257 -2.57 -8.80 13.27
CA VAL A 257 -1.20 -9.33 13.37
C VAL A 257 -0.26 -8.56 12.46
N ASP A 258 0.94 -8.24 12.94
CA ASP A 258 2.04 -7.64 12.18
C ASP A 258 3.34 -8.45 12.37
N GLY A 259 4.02 -8.76 11.27
CA GLY A 259 5.38 -9.29 11.27
C GLY A 259 6.43 -8.31 10.74
N TYR A 260 6.02 -7.33 9.94
CA TYR A 260 6.92 -6.43 9.22
C TYR A 260 7.60 -5.44 10.15
N GLY A 261 6.86 -4.81 11.05
CA GLY A 261 7.38 -3.84 12.02
C GLY A 261 8.36 -4.43 13.04
N GLN A 262 8.54 -5.75 13.04
CA GLN A 262 9.30 -6.50 14.04
C GLN A 262 10.33 -7.46 13.43
N SER A 263 10.75 -7.19 12.21
CA SER A 263 11.90 -7.84 11.58
C SER A 263 13.21 -7.12 11.91
N PHE A 264 14.31 -7.85 12.03
CA PHE A 264 15.64 -7.34 12.34
C PHE A 264 16.68 -7.90 11.38
N GLY A 265 17.64 -7.07 10.97
CA GLY A 265 18.68 -7.47 10.03
C GLY A 265 18.16 -7.69 8.60
N ARG A 266 18.85 -8.54 7.85
CA ARG A 266 18.53 -8.91 6.47
C ARG A 266 18.40 -10.42 6.34
N ASP A 267 17.60 -10.84 5.38
CA ASP A 267 17.70 -12.16 4.78
C ASP A 267 19.06 -12.23 4.07
N ALA A 268 19.62 -13.41 3.97
CA ALA A 268 20.88 -13.61 3.28
C ALA A 268 20.97 -15.00 2.69
N VAL A 269 21.85 -15.11 1.70
CA VAL A 269 22.35 -16.37 1.18
C VAL A 269 23.79 -16.45 1.64
N ILE A 270 24.07 -17.44 2.46
CA ILE A 270 25.38 -17.71 3.03
C ILE A 270 26.07 -18.70 2.11
N THR A 271 27.23 -18.29 1.63
CA THR A 271 28.12 -19.09 0.80
C THR A 271 29.10 -19.87 1.65
N PHE A 272 29.73 -20.89 1.07
CA PHE A 272 30.70 -21.70 1.79
C PHE A 272 31.85 -20.87 2.39
N ASP A 273 32.33 -19.86 1.68
CA ASP A 273 33.47 -19.02 2.11
C ASP A 273 33.15 -18.14 3.33
N GLU A 274 31.86 -17.96 3.65
CA GLU A 274 31.40 -17.25 4.84
C GLU A 274 31.32 -18.16 6.08
N LEU A 275 31.56 -19.46 5.92
CA LEU A 275 31.61 -20.42 7.02
C LEU A 275 33.00 -20.47 7.66
N GLU A 276 33.02 -20.55 8.98
CA GLU A 276 34.27 -20.72 9.73
C GLU A 276 34.53 -22.21 9.95
N SER A 277 35.67 -22.74 9.48
CA SER A 277 36.04 -24.14 9.75
C SER A 277 36.34 -24.32 11.24
N VAL A 278 35.76 -25.35 11.86
CA VAL A 278 36.03 -25.74 13.26
C VAL A 278 36.67 -27.13 13.37
N GLY A 279 37.18 -27.68 12.26
CA GLY A 279 37.86 -28.99 12.22
C GLY A 279 36.93 -30.18 11.99
N ASP A 280 37.50 -31.31 11.54
CA ASP A 280 36.79 -32.59 11.30
C ASP A 280 35.56 -32.47 10.37
N GLY A 281 35.63 -31.62 9.34
CA GLY A 281 34.52 -31.38 8.41
C GLY A 281 33.32 -30.68 9.05
N ARG A 282 33.51 -30.04 10.20
CA ARG A 282 32.53 -29.20 10.89
C ARG A 282 32.80 -27.72 10.60
N TYR A 283 31.72 -26.96 10.52
CA TYR A 283 31.75 -25.54 10.23
C TYR A 283 30.87 -24.77 11.19
N ALA A 284 31.22 -23.53 11.50
CA ALA A 284 30.40 -22.62 12.26
C ALA A 284 29.71 -21.58 11.35
N LEU A 285 28.47 -21.29 11.70
CA LEU A 285 27.58 -20.34 11.04
C LEU A 285 27.07 -19.35 12.08
N ASN A 286 27.23 -18.07 11.80
CA ASN A 286 26.69 -17.01 12.65
C ASN A 286 25.42 -16.43 12.02
N VAL A 287 24.32 -16.39 12.77
CA VAL A 287 23.08 -15.71 12.39
C VAL A 287 22.66 -14.79 13.54
N GLY A 288 22.70 -13.48 13.32
CA GLY A 288 22.55 -12.50 14.39
C GLY A 288 23.69 -12.62 15.41
N GLN A 289 23.35 -12.72 16.70
CA GLN A 289 24.30 -12.97 17.78
C GLN A 289 24.37 -14.46 18.17
N SER A 290 23.82 -15.35 17.34
CA SER A 290 23.79 -16.80 17.59
C SER A 290 24.74 -17.54 16.66
N ARG A 291 25.43 -18.52 17.23
CA ARG A 291 26.35 -19.41 16.53
C ARG A 291 25.74 -20.81 16.44
N PHE A 292 25.84 -21.40 15.25
CA PHE A 292 25.38 -22.74 14.92
C PHE A 292 26.53 -23.52 14.30
N PHE A 293 26.49 -24.84 14.43
CA PHE A 293 27.49 -25.75 13.89
C PHE A 293 26.86 -26.65 12.84
N LEU A 294 27.54 -26.82 11.71
CA LEU A 294 27.11 -27.61 10.57
C LEU A 294 28.10 -28.72 10.29
N ARG A 295 27.56 -29.88 9.92
CA ARG A 295 28.34 -30.95 9.30
C ARG A 295 27.47 -31.71 8.32
N ARG A 296 28.12 -32.47 7.45
CA ARG A 296 27.42 -33.38 6.56
C ARG A 296 26.70 -34.49 7.34
N GLY A 297 25.44 -34.74 6.98
CA GLY A 297 24.67 -35.89 7.45
C GLY A 297 24.73 -37.08 6.48
N ARG A 298 23.82 -38.04 6.63
CA ARG A 298 23.68 -39.15 5.67
C ARG A 298 22.93 -38.68 4.42
N GLY A 299 23.38 -39.10 3.23
CA GLY A 299 22.76 -38.70 1.96
C GLY A 299 22.84 -37.19 1.72
N GLU A 300 21.81 -36.61 1.10
CA GLU A 300 21.68 -35.16 0.90
C GLU A 300 21.07 -34.48 2.14
N THR A 301 21.77 -34.56 3.27
CA THR A 301 21.37 -33.85 4.51
C THR A 301 22.52 -33.08 5.14
N LEU A 302 22.20 -31.94 5.73
CA LEU A 302 23.06 -31.17 6.61
C LEU A 302 22.54 -31.30 8.05
N LEU A 303 23.43 -31.61 8.98
CA LEU A 303 23.12 -31.58 10.40
C LEU A 303 23.47 -30.20 10.95
N ILE A 304 22.55 -29.59 11.69
CA ILE A 304 22.73 -28.28 12.31
C ILE A 304 22.52 -28.40 13.82
N SER A 305 23.46 -27.86 14.60
CA SER A 305 23.43 -27.89 16.06
C SER A 305 23.72 -26.50 16.65
N ARG A 306 23.30 -26.28 17.90
CA ARG A 306 23.72 -25.12 18.71
C ARG A 306 25.02 -25.35 19.47
N THR A 307 25.42 -26.61 19.62
CA THR A 307 26.64 -27.01 20.30
C THR A 307 27.57 -27.72 19.33
N GLU A 308 28.88 -27.53 19.50
CA GLU A 308 29.90 -28.06 18.61
C GLU A 308 29.99 -29.59 18.64
N ASP A 309 29.57 -30.20 19.75
CA ASP A 309 29.47 -31.66 19.93
C ASP A 309 28.18 -32.26 19.34
N PHE A 310 27.37 -31.46 18.64
CA PHE A 310 26.14 -31.89 17.96
C PHE A 310 25.11 -32.58 18.87
N ARG A 311 24.89 -32.07 20.09
CA ARG A 311 23.78 -32.55 20.93
C ARG A 311 22.43 -32.15 20.31
N SER A 312 21.57 -33.14 20.07
CA SER A 312 20.23 -32.97 19.50
C SER A 312 20.20 -32.17 18.19
N PRO A 313 20.93 -32.62 17.15
CA PRO A 313 21.03 -31.87 15.91
C PRO A 313 19.72 -31.91 15.13
N GLN A 314 19.41 -30.82 14.43
CA GLN A 314 18.33 -30.79 13.44
C GLN A 314 18.89 -31.25 12.09
N SER A 315 18.10 -32.04 11.36
CA SER A 315 18.44 -32.46 10.00
C SER A 315 17.78 -31.53 8.98
N LEU A 316 18.56 -31.02 8.03
CA LEU A 316 18.12 -30.13 6.96
C LEU A 316 18.39 -30.82 5.61
N GLY A 317 17.33 -31.10 4.87
CA GLY A 317 17.44 -31.59 3.49
C GLY A 317 17.62 -30.45 2.49
N ARG A 318 17.99 -30.79 1.25
CA ARG A 318 18.08 -29.81 0.15
C ARG A 318 16.70 -29.34 -0.31
N GLY A 319 16.64 -28.09 -0.77
CA GLY A 319 15.46 -27.41 -1.29
C GLY A 319 14.68 -26.66 -0.22
N LEU A 320 14.03 -25.57 -0.62
CA LEU A 320 13.38 -24.65 0.33
C LEU A 320 12.15 -25.22 1.06
N ALA A 321 11.56 -26.30 0.54
CA ALA A 321 10.50 -27.06 1.20
C ALA A 321 11.00 -27.79 2.46
N ARG A 322 12.31 -28.05 2.57
CA ARG A 322 12.95 -28.78 3.67
C ARG A 322 13.61 -27.86 4.69
N ARG A 323 13.04 -26.68 4.94
CA ARG A 323 13.53 -25.64 5.87
C ARG A 323 13.36 -26.01 7.36
N ILE A 324 14.25 -25.49 8.21
CA ILE A 324 14.13 -25.58 9.68
C ILE A 324 13.96 -24.20 10.31
N SER A 325 13.36 -24.14 11.49
CA SER A 325 13.23 -22.90 12.27
C SER A 325 14.40 -22.75 13.22
N LEU A 326 15.10 -21.64 13.12
CA LEU A 326 16.14 -21.26 14.08
C LEU A 326 15.58 -20.20 15.02
N THR A 327 15.90 -20.34 16.31
CA THR A 327 15.75 -19.24 17.27
C THR A 327 17.11 -18.59 17.44
N VAL A 328 17.17 -17.28 17.19
CA VAL A 328 18.38 -16.47 17.15
C VAL A 328 18.29 -15.33 18.16
N GLN A 329 19.41 -14.95 18.75
CA GLN A 329 19.53 -13.78 19.62
C GLN A 329 19.88 -12.55 18.79
N THR A 330 19.23 -11.44 19.11
CA THR A 330 19.47 -10.14 18.50
C THR A 330 19.53 -9.07 19.59
N PRO A 331 20.02 -7.84 19.29
CA PRO A 331 19.92 -6.72 20.22
C PRO A 331 18.49 -6.38 20.66
N ARG A 332 17.46 -6.87 19.94
CA ARG A 332 16.03 -6.70 20.26
C ARG A 332 15.40 -7.90 20.98
N GLY A 333 16.24 -8.84 21.43
CA GLY A 333 15.86 -10.07 22.09
C GLY A 333 15.79 -11.28 21.15
N SER A 334 15.24 -12.37 21.67
CA SER A 334 15.09 -13.63 20.96
C SER A 334 14.04 -13.54 19.84
N MET A 335 14.45 -13.96 18.64
CA MET A 335 13.64 -13.94 17.41
C MET A 335 13.75 -15.28 16.69
N SER A 336 12.95 -15.48 15.64
CA SER A 336 13.00 -16.70 14.82
C SER A 336 13.26 -16.37 13.36
N CYS A 337 13.97 -17.25 12.66
CA CYS A 337 14.12 -17.21 11.20
C CYS A 337 14.07 -18.64 10.65
N TYR A 338 13.85 -18.76 9.35
CA TYR A 338 14.11 -20.01 8.65
C TYR A 338 15.55 -20.11 8.23
N LEU A 339 16.05 -21.35 8.19
CA LEU A 339 17.25 -21.74 7.47
C LEU A 339 16.87 -22.81 6.45
N ALA A 340 17.39 -22.71 5.24
CA ALA A 340 17.18 -23.65 4.16
C ALA A 340 18.46 -23.86 3.36
N TRP A 341 18.65 -25.07 2.88
CA TRP A 341 19.76 -25.42 1.98
C TRP A 341 19.25 -25.34 0.55
N LEU A 342 19.63 -24.28 -0.15
CA LEU A 342 19.17 -24.05 -1.52
C LEU A 342 19.90 -24.95 -2.50
N ASP A 343 21.22 -24.97 -2.44
CA ASP A 343 22.03 -25.62 -3.47
C ASP A 343 23.47 -25.90 -3.00
N GLY A 344 24.24 -26.60 -3.85
CA GLY A 344 25.63 -26.95 -3.64
C GLY A 344 25.81 -27.98 -2.53
N SER A 345 27.05 -28.26 -2.15
CA SER A 345 27.41 -29.21 -1.12
C SER A 345 28.49 -28.65 -0.20
N LEU A 346 28.52 -29.15 1.03
CA LEU A 346 29.58 -28.78 1.97
C LEU A 346 30.94 -29.38 1.54
N ASP A 347 30.94 -30.53 0.87
CA ASP A 347 32.17 -31.19 0.39
C ASP A 347 32.76 -30.53 -0.86
N GLY A 348 31.88 -30.12 -1.79
CA GLY A 348 32.24 -29.42 -3.03
C GLY A 348 32.52 -27.92 -2.81
N LYS A 349 32.34 -27.43 -1.58
CA LYS A 349 32.56 -26.03 -1.17
C LYS A 349 31.76 -25.01 -1.97
N ASP A 350 30.64 -25.42 -2.57
CA ASP A 350 29.77 -24.57 -3.39
C ASP A 350 28.40 -24.30 -2.74
N LEU A 351 28.33 -24.52 -1.41
CA LEU A 351 27.13 -24.41 -0.60
C LEU A 351 26.41 -23.06 -0.73
N LYS A 352 25.08 -23.13 -0.71
CA LYS A 352 24.16 -21.98 -0.60
C LYS A 352 23.13 -22.25 0.48
N LEU A 353 23.24 -21.55 1.61
CA LEU A 353 22.24 -21.58 2.68
C LEU A 353 21.45 -20.27 2.71
N TYR A 354 20.15 -20.34 2.55
CA TYR A 354 19.28 -19.19 2.73
C TYR A 354 18.79 -19.11 4.17
N HIS A 355 18.85 -17.94 4.77
CA HIS A 355 18.04 -17.66 5.95
C HIS A 355 17.13 -16.44 5.74
N SER A 356 15.92 -16.53 6.28
CA SER A 356 15.01 -15.39 6.32
C SER A 356 15.51 -14.34 7.32
N ARG A 357 14.98 -13.12 7.23
CA ARG A 357 15.17 -12.11 8.29
C ARG A 357 14.73 -12.67 9.65
N PRO A 358 15.55 -12.54 10.71
CA PRO A 358 15.09 -12.71 12.08
C PRO A 358 13.87 -11.84 12.35
N SER A 359 12.79 -12.45 12.81
CA SER A 359 11.52 -11.77 12.98
C SER A 359 10.75 -12.28 14.19
N ARG A 360 9.80 -11.46 14.65
CA ARG A 360 8.75 -11.87 15.58
C ARG A 360 7.42 -11.27 15.10
N ARG A 361 6.30 -11.90 15.43
CA ARG A 361 4.98 -11.32 15.18
C ARG A 361 4.47 -10.60 16.42
N LYS A 362 3.71 -9.53 16.20
CA LYS A 362 2.93 -8.81 17.21
C LYS A 362 1.46 -8.87 16.87
N SER A 363 0.63 -8.79 17.89
CA SER A 363 -0.81 -8.70 17.76
C SER A 363 -1.37 -7.71 18.78
N ASN A 364 -2.55 -7.17 18.52
CA ASN A 364 -3.33 -6.49 19.54
C ASN A 364 -3.80 -7.44 20.66
N HIS A 365 -3.71 -8.76 20.46
CA HIS A 365 -3.93 -9.80 21.47
C HIS A 365 -2.60 -10.42 21.90
N ALA A 366 -2.02 -9.97 23.00
CA ALA A 366 -0.71 -10.43 23.47
C ALA A 366 -0.65 -11.95 23.73
N SER A 367 -1.76 -12.55 24.17
CA SER A 367 -1.89 -13.98 24.43
C SER A 367 -1.87 -14.86 23.17
N LEU A 368 -2.08 -14.29 21.98
CA LEU A 368 -2.17 -15.04 20.73
C LEU A 368 -0.91 -15.87 20.44
N PHE A 369 0.25 -15.42 20.91
CA PHE A 369 1.55 -16.06 20.70
C PHE A 369 2.17 -16.65 21.98
N ALA A 370 1.38 -16.85 23.05
CA ALA A 370 1.89 -17.42 24.30
C ALA A 370 2.41 -18.87 24.10
N GLU A 371 1.74 -19.67 23.27
CA GLU A 371 2.17 -21.01 22.87
C GLU A 371 3.12 -20.92 21.65
N ARG A 372 4.43 -20.87 21.89
CA ARG A 372 5.43 -20.71 20.81
C ARG A 372 5.70 -21.96 19.99
N SER A 373 5.35 -23.14 20.48
CA SER A 373 5.89 -24.44 19.99
C SER A 373 5.44 -24.86 18.58
N ALA A 374 4.59 -24.08 17.89
CA ALA A 374 4.12 -24.41 16.54
C ALA A 374 3.98 -23.20 15.58
N LEU A 375 4.47 -22.00 15.94
CA LEU A 375 4.33 -20.82 15.08
C LEU A 375 5.45 -20.77 14.02
N PRO A 376 5.14 -20.83 12.71
CA PRO A 376 6.14 -20.66 11.68
C PRO A 376 6.83 -19.29 11.80
N PRO A 377 8.17 -19.15 11.74
CA PRO A 377 8.86 -17.86 11.61
C PRO A 377 8.21 -16.96 10.55
N PHE A 378 8.26 -15.64 10.72
CA PHE A 378 7.75 -14.74 9.70
C PHE A 378 8.79 -14.51 8.60
N VAL A 379 8.36 -14.68 7.34
CA VAL A 379 9.18 -14.45 6.14
C VAL A 379 8.65 -13.21 5.43
N PRO A 380 9.29 -12.05 5.62
CA PRO A 380 8.80 -10.80 5.04
C PRO A 380 8.97 -10.73 3.53
N ASN A 381 10.04 -11.31 2.99
CA ASN A 381 10.53 -11.10 1.63
C ASN A 381 11.38 -12.29 1.17
N GLY A 382 11.60 -12.39 -0.14
CA GLY A 382 12.57 -13.30 -0.75
C GLY A 382 14.00 -12.77 -0.62
N ALA A 383 14.90 -13.37 -1.41
CA ALA A 383 16.33 -13.07 -1.39
C ALA A 383 16.78 -12.06 -2.48
N SER A 384 15.94 -11.08 -2.83
CA SER A 384 16.22 -10.05 -3.87
C SER A 384 17.63 -9.47 -3.78
N ARG A 385 18.06 -9.05 -2.59
CA ARG A 385 19.40 -8.45 -2.40
C ARG A 385 20.54 -9.44 -2.63
N ALA A 386 20.34 -10.71 -2.32
CA ALA A 386 21.34 -11.74 -2.57
C ALA A 386 21.38 -12.09 -4.07
N TYR A 387 20.21 -12.10 -4.75
CA TYR A 387 20.11 -12.21 -6.19
C TYR A 387 20.85 -11.07 -6.92
N GLU A 388 20.60 -9.82 -6.53
CA GLU A 388 21.23 -8.62 -7.11
C GLU A 388 22.76 -8.64 -7.02
N ARG A 389 23.30 -9.10 -5.89
CA ARG A 389 24.76 -9.21 -5.66
C ARG A 389 25.41 -10.41 -6.36
N GLY A 390 24.62 -11.34 -6.87
CA GLY A 390 25.11 -12.59 -7.48
C GLY A 390 25.43 -13.70 -6.47
N ASP A 391 25.00 -13.59 -5.21
CA ASP A 391 25.24 -14.60 -4.17
C ASP A 391 24.53 -15.94 -4.50
N LEU A 392 23.45 -15.88 -5.29
CA LEU A 392 22.73 -17.04 -5.85
C LEU A 392 23.35 -17.59 -7.14
N GLY A 393 24.47 -17.02 -7.59
CA GLY A 393 25.08 -17.25 -8.90
C GLY A 393 24.86 -16.08 -9.85
N ARG A 394 25.47 -16.18 -11.04
CA ARG A 394 25.42 -15.12 -12.06
C ARG A 394 24.00 -14.97 -12.64
N PRO A 395 23.35 -13.79 -12.54
CA PRO A 395 22.03 -13.53 -13.11
C PRO A 395 22.01 -13.54 -14.65
N LEU A 396 20.86 -13.82 -15.26
CA LEU A 396 20.63 -13.84 -16.71
C LEU A 396 21.13 -12.58 -17.43
N PRO A 397 20.81 -11.34 -16.99
CA PRO A 397 21.25 -10.13 -17.68
C PRO A 397 22.76 -9.93 -17.68
N LEU A 398 23.46 -10.63 -16.78
CA LEU A 398 24.91 -10.61 -16.70
C LEU A 398 25.54 -11.81 -17.42
N GLY A 399 24.78 -12.63 -18.16
CA GLY A 399 25.28 -13.83 -18.85
C GLY A 399 25.14 -15.12 -18.03
N GLY A 400 24.23 -15.16 -17.07
CA GLY A 400 23.85 -16.36 -16.35
C GLY A 400 23.07 -17.37 -17.19
N ASN A 401 22.81 -18.56 -16.63
CA ASN A 401 22.08 -19.65 -17.29
C ASN A 401 20.68 -19.91 -16.68
N GLY A 402 20.15 -18.96 -15.90
CA GLY A 402 18.87 -19.10 -15.20
C GLY A 402 18.95 -19.79 -13.84
N ARG A 403 20.12 -20.27 -13.39
CA ARG A 403 20.26 -20.92 -12.07
C ARG A 403 19.96 -19.95 -10.92
N ALA A 404 20.50 -18.73 -10.98
CA ALA A 404 20.30 -17.72 -9.95
C ALA A 404 18.81 -17.36 -9.79
N GLU A 405 18.10 -17.25 -10.91
CA GLU A 405 16.67 -16.96 -10.97
C GLU A 405 15.83 -18.10 -10.41
N ARG A 406 16.19 -19.36 -10.69
CA ARG A 406 15.51 -20.53 -10.10
C ARG A 406 15.63 -20.55 -8.58
N LEU A 407 16.85 -20.36 -8.06
CA LEU A 407 17.06 -20.31 -6.61
C LEU A 407 16.36 -19.10 -5.98
N TYR A 408 16.37 -17.96 -6.66
CA TYR A 408 15.63 -16.78 -6.20
C TYR A 408 14.13 -17.04 -6.17
N LEU A 409 13.56 -17.64 -7.22
CA LEU A 409 12.16 -18.03 -7.28
C LEU A 409 11.78 -18.96 -6.12
N GLU A 410 12.62 -19.93 -5.76
CA GLU A 410 12.35 -20.74 -4.57
C GLU A 410 12.09 -19.84 -3.35
N THR A 411 12.97 -18.87 -3.09
CA THR A 411 12.81 -17.95 -1.94
C THR A 411 11.50 -17.18 -1.97
N LEU A 412 11.06 -16.75 -3.16
CA LEU A 412 9.78 -16.06 -3.36
C LEU A 412 8.59 -17.00 -3.08
N LEU A 413 8.67 -18.25 -3.53
CA LEU A 413 7.63 -19.24 -3.27
C LEU A 413 7.47 -19.45 -1.76
N ALA A 414 8.55 -19.58 -0.98
CA ALA A 414 8.46 -19.73 0.48
C ALA A 414 7.81 -18.55 1.20
N VAL A 415 7.90 -17.33 0.67
CA VAL A 415 7.14 -16.19 1.22
C VAL A 415 5.64 -16.50 1.17
N VAL A 416 5.16 -16.95 0.01
CA VAL A 416 3.74 -17.31 -0.19
C VAL A 416 3.37 -18.53 0.66
N GLU A 417 4.22 -19.55 0.75
CA GLU A 417 3.96 -20.71 1.61
C GLU A 417 3.92 -20.35 3.09
N ASN A 418 4.77 -19.42 3.54
CA ASN A 418 4.77 -18.96 4.91
C ASN A 418 3.49 -18.19 5.24
N ALA A 419 3.07 -17.31 4.32
CA ALA A 419 1.81 -16.59 4.44
C ALA A 419 0.61 -17.55 4.47
N GLU A 420 0.62 -18.62 3.65
CA GLU A 420 -0.39 -19.69 3.64
C GLU A 420 -0.46 -20.38 5.01
N ALA A 421 0.67 -20.92 5.47
CA ALA A 421 0.74 -21.66 6.73
C ALA A 421 0.34 -20.79 7.93
N PHE A 422 0.82 -19.54 7.97
CA PHE A 422 0.46 -18.61 9.02
C PHE A 422 -1.02 -18.25 9.00
N SER A 423 -1.60 -17.99 7.82
CA SER A 423 -3.00 -17.58 7.71
C SER A 423 -3.95 -18.69 8.14
N LEU A 424 -3.68 -19.94 7.74
CA LEU A 424 -4.44 -21.11 8.19
C LEU A 424 -4.32 -21.31 9.71
N TRP A 425 -3.11 -21.13 10.26
CA TRP A 425 -2.89 -21.18 11.71
C TRP A 425 -3.70 -20.09 12.43
N LEU A 426 -3.69 -18.85 11.93
CA LEU A 426 -4.40 -17.73 12.53
C LEU A 426 -5.92 -17.95 12.47
N GLN A 427 -6.44 -18.42 11.34
CA GLN A 427 -7.86 -18.77 11.20
C GLN A 427 -8.26 -19.88 12.18
N LYS A 428 -7.42 -20.88 12.41
CA LYS A 428 -7.66 -21.92 13.43
C LYS A 428 -7.69 -21.36 14.86
N LYS A 429 -6.82 -20.39 15.17
CA LYS A 429 -6.67 -19.83 16.53
C LYS A 429 -7.65 -18.69 16.84
N ALA A 430 -7.93 -17.80 15.89
CA ALA A 430 -8.75 -16.60 16.08
C ALA A 430 -10.12 -16.66 15.37
N GLY A 431 -10.35 -17.70 14.56
CA GLY A 431 -11.50 -17.80 13.67
C GLY A 431 -11.40 -16.84 12.48
N ARG A 432 -12.40 -16.92 11.60
CA ARG A 432 -12.56 -15.99 10.47
C ARG A 432 -13.36 -14.75 10.88
N GLY A 433 -13.23 -13.69 10.09
CA GLY A 433 -13.97 -12.44 10.22
C GLY A 433 -15.07 -12.28 9.16
N GLU A 434 -15.96 -11.33 9.41
CA GLU A 434 -16.85 -10.72 8.41
C GLU A 434 -16.05 -9.82 7.46
N LEU A 435 -14.99 -9.18 7.94
CA LEU A 435 -13.99 -8.50 7.12
C LEU A 435 -12.62 -9.15 7.33
N GLU A 436 -11.99 -9.64 6.27
CA GLU A 436 -10.63 -10.16 6.32
C GLU A 436 -9.73 -9.39 5.35
N ILE A 437 -8.56 -8.97 5.84
CA ILE A 437 -7.57 -8.24 5.03
C ILE A 437 -6.28 -9.02 5.02
N TYR A 438 -5.81 -9.38 3.83
CA TYR A 438 -4.58 -10.09 3.57
C TYR A 438 -3.62 -9.20 2.79
N TYR A 439 -2.33 -9.33 3.09
CA TYR A 439 -1.28 -8.66 2.36
C TYR A 439 -0.20 -9.68 1.97
N LEU A 440 0.25 -9.60 0.71
CA LEU A 440 1.44 -10.28 0.22
C LEU A 440 2.38 -9.25 -0.44
N PRO A 441 3.69 -9.31 -0.17
CA PRO A 441 4.71 -8.40 -0.72
C PRO A 441 5.10 -8.73 -2.18
N ILE A 442 4.36 -9.64 -2.81
CA ILE A 442 4.63 -10.21 -4.13
C ILE A 442 3.43 -9.85 -5.02
N PRO A 443 3.64 -9.42 -6.29
CA PRO A 443 4.87 -9.53 -7.09
C PRO A 443 5.83 -8.34 -7.08
N ASP A 444 5.67 -7.34 -6.21
CA ASP A 444 6.57 -6.17 -6.15
C ASP A 444 8.06 -6.53 -6.15
N GLU A 445 8.48 -7.42 -5.24
CA GLU A 445 9.89 -7.77 -5.06
C GLU A 445 10.57 -8.33 -6.34
N PRO A 446 10.06 -9.38 -7.02
CA PRO A 446 10.65 -9.82 -8.28
C PRO A 446 10.47 -8.81 -9.40
N LEU A 447 9.42 -7.99 -9.39
CA LEU A 447 9.24 -6.94 -10.39
C LEU A 447 10.29 -5.83 -10.25
N HIS A 448 10.76 -5.52 -9.04
CA HIS A 448 11.91 -4.64 -8.85
C HIS A 448 13.18 -5.13 -9.55
N ASN A 449 13.36 -6.46 -9.68
CA ASN A 449 14.49 -7.03 -10.41
C ASN A 449 14.19 -7.12 -11.93
N TRP A 450 13.00 -7.59 -12.29
CA TRP A 450 12.73 -8.08 -13.65
C TRP A 450 11.89 -7.15 -14.53
N ALA A 451 11.19 -6.14 -14.00
CA ALA A 451 10.22 -5.35 -14.78
C ALA A 451 10.83 -4.67 -16.01
N GLY A 452 12.07 -4.15 -15.92
CA GLY A 452 12.76 -3.57 -17.07
C GLY A 452 13.10 -4.57 -18.17
N PHE A 453 13.11 -5.87 -17.88
CA PHE A 453 13.29 -6.92 -18.88
C PHE A 453 11.95 -7.47 -19.40
N LEU A 454 10.83 -7.12 -18.76
CA LEU A 454 9.49 -7.58 -19.13
C LEU A 454 8.72 -6.55 -19.98
N LEU A 455 8.97 -5.26 -19.75
CA LEU A 455 8.29 -4.15 -20.45
C LEU A 455 8.92 -3.91 -21.83
N PRO A 456 8.19 -4.07 -22.95
CA PRO A 456 8.72 -3.89 -24.30
C PRO A 456 9.31 -2.50 -24.58
N GLU A 457 8.82 -1.46 -23.89
CA GLU A 457 9.28 -0.08 -24.02
C GLU A 457 10.60 0.19 -23.27
N SER A 458 11.07 -0.78 -22.48
CA SER A 458 12.34 -0.67 -21.77
C SER A 458 13.51 -0.95 -22.70
N PRO A 459 14.60 -0.18 -22.64
CA PRO A 459 15.82 -0.48 -23.38
C PRO A 459 16.55 -1.73 -22.89
N LEU A 460 16.13 -2.32 -21.76
CA LEU A 460 16.64 -3.60 -21.26
C LEU A 460 15.85 -4.81 -21.77
N TYR A 461 14.74 -4.58 -22.50
CA TYR A 461 13.90 -5.66 -22.98
C TYR A 461 14.62 -6.52 -24.02
N ASP A 462 14.61 -7.83 -23.78
CA ASP A 462 15.06 -8.86 -24.71
C ASP A 462 13.99 -9.98 -24.72
N PRO A 463 13.41 -10.35 -25.87
CA PRO A 463 12.32 -11.33 -25.92
C PRO A 463 12.64 -12.69 -25.28
N ALA A 464 13.87 -13.19 -25.42
CA ALA A 464 14.26 -14.50 -24.88
C ALA A 464 14.39 -14.47 -23.35
N THR A 465 15.01 -13.41 -22.83
CA THR A 465 15.12 -13.15 -21.40
C THR A 465 13.73 -12.90 -20.79
N ALA A 466 12.90 -12.10 -21.45
CA ALA A 466 11.53 -11.80 -21.03
C ALA A 466 10.69 -13.07 -20.92
N GLU A 467 10.72 -13.96 -21.91
CA GLU A 467 10.01 -15.23 -21.89
C GLU A 467 10.46 -16.12 -20.71
N THR A 468 11.75 -16.10 -20.38
CA THR A 468 12.27 -16.83 -19.22
C THR A 468 11.73 -16.26 -17.91
N TYR A 469 11.75 -14.93 -17.72
CA TYR A 469 11.17 -14.30 -16.54
C TYR A 469 9.65 -14.49 -16.45
N TRP A 470 8.93 -14.47 -17.57
CA TRP A 470 7.50 -14.76 -17.59
C TRP A 470 7.20 -16.16 -17.05
N ARG A 471 7.99 -17.18 -17.37
CA ARG A 471 7.81 -18.55 -16.81
C ARG A 471 7.98 -18.59 -15.29
N PHE A 472 8.93 -17.82 -14.75
CA PHE A 472 9.10 -17.71 -13.30
C PHE A 472 7.94 -16.94 -12.65
N MET A 473 7.50 -15.84 -13.26
CA MET A 473 6.35 -15.07 -12.79
C MET A 473 5.05 -15.89 -12.85
N GLU A 474 4.84 -16.68 -13.89
CA GLU A 474 3.70 -17.61 -14.01
C GLU A 474 3.70 -18.63 -12.87
N THR A 475 4.86 -19.21 -12.56
CA THR A 475 4.99 -20.17 -11.44
C THR A 475 4.65 -19.51 -10.10
N LEU A 476 5.14 -18.28 -9.88
CA LEU A 476 4.87 -17.52 -8.67
C LEU A 476 3.40 -17.15 -8.53
N MET A 477 2.78 -16.70 -9.63
CA MET A 477 1.37 -16.32 -9.65
C MET A 477 0.44 -17.53 -9.53
N ASP A 478 0.80 -18.71 -10.07
CA ASP A 478 0.06 -19.96 -9.77
C ASP A 478 0.13 -20.28 -8.28
N ARG A 479 1.28 -20.07 -7.62
CA ARG A 479 1.37 -20.28 -6.17
C ARG A 479 0.48 -19.32 -5.38
N ILE A 480 0.40 -18.04 -5.78
CA ILE A 480 -0.53 -17.07 -5.18
C ILE A 480 -1.99 -17.49 -5.43
N ALA A 481 -2.33 -17.96 -6.63
CA ALA A 481 -3.67 -18.44 -6.93
C ALA A 481 -4.05 -19.66 -6.05
N ARG A 482 -3.10 -20.57 -5.77
CA ARG A 482 -3.30 -21.67 -4.81
C ARG A 482 -3.45 -21.18 -3.37
N PHE A 483 -2.73 -20.13 -2.98
CA PHE A 483 -2.94 -19.48 -1.68
C PHE A 483 -4.37 -18.96 -1.57
N ILE A 484 -4.88 -18.26 -2.60
CA ILE A 484 -6.26 -17.75 -2.63
C ILE A 484 -7.25 -18.91 -2.48
N ASP A 485 -7.10 -19.96 -3.29
CA ASP A 485 -7.96 -21.15 -3.25
C ASP A 485 -7.98 -21.79 -1.85
N ARG A 486 -6.80 -22.03 -1.25
CA ARG A 486 -6.68 -22.74 0.03
C ARG A 486 -7.04 -21.91 1.26
N VAL A 487 -6.60 -20.67 1.31
CA VAL A 487 -6.70 -19.81 2.51
C VAL A 487 -7.99 -19.00 2.50
N ILE A 488 -8.35 -18.45 1.35
CA ILE A 488 -9.50 -17.56 1.27
C ILE A 488 -10.77 -18.36 1.00
N PHE A 489 -10.70 -19.31 0.04
CA PHE A 489 -11.86 -20.07 -0.47
C PHE A 489 -12.00 -21.44 0.18
N HIS A 490 -10.99 -21.92 0.90
CA HIS A 490 -10.92 -23.28 1.47
C HIS A 490 -11.22 -24.40 0.45
N GLY A 491 -10.63 -24.31 -0.74
CA GLY A 491 -10.87 -25.26 -1.84
C GLY A 491 -12.31 -25.21 -2.33
N GLY A 492 -12.89 -24.01 -2.40
CA GLY A 492 -14.28 -23.77 -2.78
C GLY A 492 -15.33 -24.00 -1.68
N ARG A 493 -14.94 -24.49 -0.49
CA ARG A 493 -15.88 -24.80 0.60
C ARG A 493 -16.42 -23.58 1.34
N SER A 494 -15.74 -22.44 1.22
CA SER A 494 -16.07 -21.22 1.96
C SER A 494 -15.73 -19.98 1.13
N VAL A 495 -16.46 -19.79 0.03
CA VAL A 495 -16.35 -18.61 -0.85
C VAL A 495 -16.91 -17.38 -0.09
N PRO A 496 -16.15 -16.27 0.03
CA PRO A 496 -16.69 -15.04 0.60
C PRO A 496 -17.75 -14.41 -0.32
N ASP A 497 -18.65 -13.60 0.21
CA ASP A 497 -19.71 -12.95 -0.59
C ASP A 497 -19.12 -11.92 -1.57
N VAL A 498 -18.03 -11.27 -1.17
CA VAL A 498 -17.25 -10.37 -2.03
C VAL A 498 -15.76 -10.57 -1.79
N PHE A 499 -15.01 -10.71 -2.88
CA PHE A 499 -13.56 -10.78 -2.89
C PHE A 499 -12.97 -9.63 -3.71
N PHE A 500 -12.02 -8.93 -3.11
CA PHE A 500 -11.22 -7.90 -3.74
C PHE A 500 -9.77 -8.37 -3.83
N LEU A 501 -9.19 -8.33 -5.02
CA LEU A 501 -7.74 -8.37 -5.20
C LEU A 501 -7.30 -7.00 -5.67
N VAL A 502 -6.52 -6.31 -4.84
CA VAL A 502 -6.13 -4.91 -5.03
C VAL A 502 -4.62 -4.77 -4.94
N THR A 503 -4.12 -3.61 -5.36
CA THR A 503 -2.71 -3.24 -5.23
C THR A 503 -2.59 -1.76 -4.87
N ASP A 504 -1.49 -1.44 -4.20
CA ASP A 504 -1.06 -0.11 -3.79
C ASP A 504 -0.45 0.70 -4.94
N HIS A 505 0.19 0.06 -5.92
CA HIS A 505 0.69 0.71 -7.13
C HIS A 505 0.93 -0.28 -8.28
N GLY A 506 1.27 0.26 -9.46
CA GLY A 506 1.87 -0.48 -10.56
C GLY A 506 3.41 -0.48 -10.52
N MET A 507 4.04 -0.79 -11.64
CA MET A 507 5.50 -0.91 -11.77
C MET A 507 5.96 -0.41 -13.14
N ASP A 508 7.10 0.26 -13.17
CA ASP A 508 7.79 0.75 -14.37
C ASP A 508 9.28 0.36 -14.35
N TYR A 509 10.04 0.78 -15.35
CA TYR A 509 11.49 0.60 -15.39
C TYR A 509 12.27 1.90 -15.16
N ALA A 510 13.48 1.77 -14.62
CA ALA A 510 14.49 2.81 -14.60
C ALA A 510 15.89 2.23 -14.84
N ILE A 511 16.66 2.95 -15.64
CA ILE A 511 18.05 2.65 -15.98
C ILE A 511 19.01 3.73 -15.46
N LYS A 512 18.47 4.85 -14.96
CA LYS A 512 19.24 6.00 -14.48
C LYS A 512 18.65 6.56 -13.20
N ASP A 513 19.51 6.99 -12.28
CA ASP A 513 19.14 7.76 -11.11
C ASP A 513 19.35 9.25 -11.36
N PHE A 514 18.33 10.06 -11.06
CA PHE A 514 18.36 11.52 -11.08
C PHE A 514 18.57 12.06 -9.66
N HIS A 515 19.75 12.59 -9.40
CA HIS A 515 20.15 13.18 -8.12
C HIS A 515 19.59 14.59 -7.96
N VAL A 516 18.33 14.68 -7.53
CA VAL A 516 17.57 15.93 -7.50
C VAL A 516 18.26 17.01 -6.66
N ASN A 517 18.76 16.65 -5.47
CA ASN A 517 19.45 17.60 -4.59
C ASN A 517 20.79 18.10 -5.17
N GLU A 518 21.48 17.27 -5.96
CA GLU A 518 22.68 17.72 -6.67
C GLU A 518 22.32 18.73 -7.77
N ALA A 519 21.19 18.53 -8.46
CA ALA A 519 20.70 19.46 -9.46
C ALA A 519 20.25 20.79 -8.83
N LEU A 520 19.57 20.75 -7.69
CA LEU A 520 19.19 21.94 -6.92
C LEU A 520 20.42 22.71 -6.42
N ALA A 521 21.46 22.01 -5.97
CA ALA A 521 22.71 22.62 -5.55
C ALA A 521 23.41 23.36 -6.70
N ARG A 522 23.52 22.71 -7.87
CA ARG A 522 24.09 23.32 -9.08
C ARG A 522 23.32 24.56 -9.56
N LYS A 523 22.02 24.62 -9.30
CA LYS A 523 21.16 25.76 -9.66
C LYS A 523 21.08 26.83 -8.55
N GLY A 524 21.76 26.63 -7.43
CA GLY A 524 21.83 27.60 -6.33
C GLY A 524 20.62 27.63 -5.39
N PHE A 525 19.78 26.59 -5.40
CA PHE A 525 18.61 26.49 -4.51
C PHE A 525 18.89 25.73 -3.20
N LEU A 526 19.93 24.91 -3.20
CA LEU A 526 20.35 24.06 -2.08
C LEU A 526 21.84 24.28 -1.79
N THR A 527 22.21 24.35 -0.51
CA THR A 527 23.61 24.44 -0.09
C THR A 527 24.08 23.11 0.47
N LYS A 528 25.27 22.68 0.05
CA LYS A 528 25.92 21.45 0.54
C LYS A 528 26.96 21.80 1.61
N ARG A 529 27.10 20.94 2.62
CA ARG A 529 28.22 20.92 3.58
C ARG A 529 28.92 19.56 3.48
N GLY A 530 29.90 19.47 2.58
CA GLY A 530 30.50 18.18 2.19
C GLY A 530 29.44 17.27 1.56
N ARG A 531 29.24 16.08 2.14
CA ARG A 531 28.23 15.09 1.71
C ARG A 531 26.84 15.32 2.30
N PHE A 532 26.66 16.37 3.10
CA PHE A 532 25.40 16.67 3.77
C PHE A 532 24.74 17.93 3.20
N ILE A 533 23.45 18.10 3.47
CA ILE A 533 22.69 19.31 3.13
C ILE A 533 22.82 20.31 4.29
N ASP A 534 23.14 21.57 3.98
CA ASP A 534 23.09 22.68 4.94
C ASP A 534 21.71 23.32 4.90
N LEU A 535 20.83 22.95 5.84
CA LEU A 535 19.44 23.42 5.85
C LEU A 535 19.32 24.94 6.07
N HIS A 536 20.18 25.54 6.89
CA HIS A 536 20.14 26.99 7.17
C HIS A 536 20.36 27.86 5.93
N ARG A 537 20.95 27.28 4.88
CA ARG A 537 21.28 27.93 3.61
C ARG A 537 20.59 27.27 2.42
N THR A 538 19.59 26.41 2.67
CA THR A 538 18.84 25.70 1.64
C THR A 538 17.41 26.21 1.60
N ALA A 539 16.99 26.70 0.43
CA ALA A 539 15.65 27.26 0.24
C ALA A 539 14.60 26.16 -0.04
N ILE A 540 15.01 25.10 -0.76
CA ILE A 540 14.14 23.99 -1.15
C ILE A 540 15.00 22.74 -1.37
N LEU A 541 14.46 21.58 -1.02
CA LEU A 541 15.12 20.29 -1.21
C LEU A 541 14.14 19.22 -1.71
N TYR A 542 14.70 18.14 -2.26
CA TYR A 542 14.03 16.86 -2.41
C TYR A 542 14.32 16.02 -1.15
N PRO A 543 13.39 15.96 -0.19
CA PRO A 543 13.63 15.37 1.13
C PRO A 543 13.78 13.84 1.07
N PRO A 544 14.40 13.21 2.09
CA PRO A 544 14.58 11.76 2.17
C PRO A 544 13.30 11.01 2.59
N VAL A 545 12.16 11.40 2.00
CA VAL A 545 10.83 10.79 2.21
C VAL A 545 10.39 9.88 1.05
N GLU A 546 11.11 9.93 -0.07
CA GLU A 546 10.75 9.23 -1.33
C GLU A 546 9.38 9.65 -1.88
N GLY A 547 9.00 10.91 -1.68
CA GLY A 547 7.67 11.43 -1.97
C GLY A 547 7.44 11.91 -3.40
N PHE A 548 8.46 11.88 -4.27
CA PHE A 548 8.42 12.49 -5.61
C PHE A 548 8.12 14.00 -5.60
N PHE A 549 8.34 14.69 -4.46
CA PHE A 549 8.11 16.11 -4.32
C PHE A 549 9.31 16.88 -3.77
N LEU A 550 9.34 18.17 -4.05
CA LEU A 550 10.22 19.14 -3.41
C LEU A 550 9.47 19.85 -2.27
N LYS A 551 10.19 20.11 -1.18
CA LYS A 551 9.69 20.79 0.00
C LYS A 551 10.44 22.09 0.22
N VAL A 552 9.72 23.21 0.29
CA VAL A 552 10.28 24.52 0.64
C VAL A 552 10.70 24.51 2.11
N ASN A 553 11.90 25.00 2.41
CA ASN A 553 12.38 25.17 3.77
C ASN A 553 11.85 26.49 4.37
N ALA A 554 10.54 26.51 4.65
CA ALA A 554 9.82 27.69 5.11
C ALA A 554 10.19 28.07 6.55
N ARG A 555 10.23 29.38 6.86
CA ARG A 555 10.58 29.92 8.21
C ARG A 555 9.67 29.43 9.35
N SER A 556 8.51 28.85 9.03
CA SER A 556 7.65 28.19 10.00
C SER A 556 8.22 26.87 10.51
N TYR A 557 9.17 26.26 9.80
CA TYR A 557 9.79 25.00 10.20
C TYR A 557 11.08 25.22 11.00
N ALA A 558 11.50 24.19 11.73
CA ALA A 558 12.80 24.21 12.36
C ALA A 558 13.91 24.42 11.32
N GLN A 559 14.73 25.47 11.50
CA GLN A 559 15.82 25.87 10.58
C GLN A 559 15.37 26.37 9.19
N GLY A 560 14.11 26.79 9.08
CA GLY A 560 13.55 27.41 7.89
C GLY A 560 14.13 28.77 7.55
N MET A 561 14.26 29.08 6.25
CA MET A 561 14.79 30.37 5.78
C MET A 561 13.85 31.15 4.86
N VAL A 562 12.95 30.47 4.14
CA VAL A 562 12.08 31.08 3.12
C VAL A 562 10.83 31.66 3.77
N SER A 563 10.53 32.93 3.53
CA SER A 563 9.27 33.54 3.98
C SER A 563 8.11 33.20 3.03
N GLU A 564 6.87 33.26 3.52
CA GLU A 564 5.68 33.01 2.70
C GLU A 564 5.58 33.94 1.47
N LYS A 565 6.07 35.19 1.58
CA LYS A 565 6.07 36.15 0.47
C LYS A 565 7.02 35.76 -0.67
N GLU A 566 8.10 35.04 -0.37
CA GLU A 566 9.11 34.62 -1.34
C GLU A 566 8.77 33.29 -2.03
N LYS A 567 7.82 32.55 -1.45
CA LYS A 567 7.51 31.16 -1.82
C LYS A 567 7.11 31.02 -3.28
N ASP A 568 6.12 31.78 -3.75
CA ASP A 568 5.62 31.65 -5.13
C ASP A 568 6.69 31.97 -6.18
N GLN A 569 7.50 33.00 -5.94
CA GLN A 569 8.62 33.34 -6.84
C GLN A 569 9.72 32.28 -6.81
N LEU A 570 10.02 31.69 -5.64
CA LEU A 570 10.95 30.57 -5.53
C LEU A 570 10.45 29.36 -6.33
N LEU A 571 9.19 28.96 -6.16
CA LEU A 571 8.62 27.80 -6.84
C LEU A 571 8.68 27.94 -8.37
N LEU A 572 8.33 29.11 -8.91
CA LEU A 572 8.42 29.39 -10.36
C LEU A 572 9.86 29.30 -10.90
N ARG A 573 10.85 29.80 -10.14
CA ARG A 573 12.27 29.69 -10.54
C ARG A 573 12.75 28.24 -10.52
N VAL A 574 12.35 27.47 -9.51
CA VAL A 574 12.72 26.05 -9.37
C VAL A 574 12.09 25.22 -10.49
N GLU A 575 10.80 25.40 -10.76
CA GLU A 575 10.09 24.75 -11.87
C GLU A 575 10.82 24.97 -13.21
N ARG A 576 11.10 26.24 -13.58
CA ARG A 576 11.83 26.58 -14.81
C ARG A 576 13.22 25.95 -14.84
N ALA A 577 13.93 25.96 -13.73
CA ALA A 577 15.27 25.39 -13.65
C ALA A 577 15.26 23.86 -13.85
N LEU A 578 14.26 23.15 -13.29
CA LEU A 578 14.13 21.70 -13.40
C LEU A 578 13.70 21.27 -14.81
N LEU A 579 12.75 21.98 -15.43
CA LEU A 579 12.24 21.67 -16.78
C LEU A 579 13.28 21.86 -17.90
N THR A 580 14.40 22.55 -17.61
CA THR A 580 15.50 22.77 -18.56
C THR A 580 16.67 21.80 -18.37
N LEU A 581 16.61 20.92 -17.36
CA LEU A 581 17.69 19.97 -17.08
C LEU A 581 17.80 18.91 -18.18
N ARG A 582 19.03 18.76 -18.68
CA ARG A 582 19.40 17.76 -19.67
C ARG A 582 20.39 16.78 -19.09
N ASP A 583 20.25 15.52 -19.50
CA ASP A 583 21.22 14.48 -19.24
C ASP A 583 22.44 14.69 -20.14
N SER A 584 23.63 14.76 -19.54
CA SER A 584 24.86 15.08 -20.26
C SER A 584 25.32 13.99 -21.23
N THR A 585 24.87 12.75 -21.04
CA THR A 585 25.24 11.62 -21.88
C THR A 585 24.32 11.50 -23.11
N THR A 586 23.04 11.83 -22.96
CA THR A 586 22.03 11.65 -24.02
C THR A 586 21.56 12.96 -24.65
N GLY A 587 21.80 14.11 -24.02
CA GLY A 587 21.27 15.41 -24.43
C GLY A 587 19.75 15.60 -24.20
N GLY A 588 19.04 14.53 -23.85
CA GLY A 588 17.61 14.52 -23.59
C GLY A 588 17.22 15.23 -22.29
N LEU A 589 15.97 15.67 -22.19
CA LEU A 589 15.42 16.23 -20.95
C LEU A 589 15.34 15.12 -19.87
N ILE A 590 15.53 15.50 -18.61
CA ILE A 590 15.38 14.58 -17.47
C ILE A 590 13.97 14.67 -16.87
N VAL A 591 13.50 15.89 -16.66
CA VAL A 591 12.19 16.18 -16.07
C VAL A 591 11.19 16.39 -17.19
N ARG A 592 10.11 15.61 -17.18
CA ARG A 592 9.00 15.73 -18.13
C ARG A 592 8.04 16.84 -17.71
N ASN A 593 7.71 16.89 -16.42
CA ASN A 593 6.85 17.93 -15.88
C ASN A 593 7.11 18.19 -14.38
N VAL A 594 6.65 19.35 -13.90
CA VAL A 594 6.64 19.72 -12.49
C VAL A 594 5.22 20.15 -12.13
N TRP A 595 4.59 19.45 -11.21
CA TRP A 595 3.19 19.61 -10.85
C TRP A 595 3.04 20.40 -9.54
N PRO A 596 2.43 21.60 -9.54
CA PRO A 596 2.13 22.32 -8.30
C PRO A 596 1.08 21.57 -7.47
N ALA A 597 1.42 21.24 -6.22
CA ALA A 597 0.58 20.37 -5.37
C ALA A 597 -0.86 20.87 -5.20
N ARG A 598 -1.06 22.19 -5.10
CA ARG A 598 -2.38 22.81 -4.92
C ARG A 598 -3.38 22.51 -6.04
N LEU A 599 -2.91 22.10 -7.22
CA LEU A 599 -3.76 21.81 -8.39
C LEU A 599 -4.10 20.32 -8.53
N TRP A 600 -3.50 19.45 -7.71
CA TRP A 600 -3.53 17.99 -7.92
C TRP A 600 -3.81 17.23 -6.62
N GLN A 601 -4.60 17.81 -5.71
CA GLN A 601 -5.03 17.17 -4.46
C GLN A 601 -5.96 15.96 -4.73
N GLU A 602 -6.69 15.98 -5.84
CA GLU A 602 -7.53 14.88 -6.35
C GLU A 602 -6.77 13.58 -6.70
N VAL A 603 -5.45 13.63 -6.69
CA VAL A 603 -4.58 12.45 -6.76
C VAL A 603 -3.61 12.36 -5.59
N GLY A 604 -3.77 13.19 -4.56
CA GLY A 604 -3.05 13.06 -3.29
C GLY A 604 -1.86 13.96 -3.04
N SER A 605 -1.56 14.90 -3.93
CA SER A 605 -0.45 15.81 -3.70
C SER A 605 -0.72 16.84 -2.58
N GLY A 606 0.32 17.20 -1.83
CA GLY A 606 0.28 18.17 -0.72
C GLY A 606 -0.10 17.58 0.64
N GLY A 607 -0.75 18.39 1.47
CA GLY A 607 -1.10 18.05 2.86
C GLY A 607 0.04 18.27 3.87
N PRO A 608 -0.17 17.94 5.16
CA PRO A 608 0.76 18.28 6.24
C PRO A 608 2.17 17.71 6.08
N ARG A 609 2.29 16.56 5.41
CA ARG A 609 3.58 15.90 5.13
C ARG A 609 3.99 15.95 3.65
N GLY A 610 3.26 16.67 2.81
CA GLY A 610 3.51 16.75 1.37
C GLY A 610 4.38 17.95 0.99
N GLY A 611 4.86 17.94 -0.25
CA GLY A 611 5.63 19.05 -0.84
C GLY A 611 4.79 20.05 -1.59
N GLU A 612 5.47 21.05 -2.16
CA GLU A 612 4.85 22.11 -2.96
C GLU A 612 4.91 21.82 -4.47
N LEU A 613 5.96 21.13 -4.93
CA LEU A 613 6.15 20.76 -6.35
C LEU A 613 6.42 19.28 -6.46
N TYR A 614 5.70 18.57 -7.33
CA TYR A 614 5.90 17.16 -7.57
C TYR A 614 6.53 16.90 -8.94
N LEU A 615 7.41 15.92 -9.02
CA LEU A 615 8.21 15.61 -10.20
C LEU A 615 7.55 14.52 -11.05
N GLU A 616 7.44 14.77 -12.35
CA GLU A 616 7.28 13.74 -13.36
C GLU A 616 8.55 13.68 -14.20
N LEU A 617 9.19 12.52 -14.24
CA LEU A 617 10.43 12.31 -14.97
C LEU A 617 10.17 11.70 -16.34
N GLN A 618 11.13 11.87 -17.24
CA GLN A 618 11.14 11.12 -18.49
C GLN A 618 11.28 9.60 -18.23
N PRO A 619 10.83 8.73 -19.14
CA PRO A 619 11.06 7.28 -19.04
C PRO A 619 12.53 6.94 -18.77
N GLY A 620 12.75 5.92 -17.93
CA GLY A 620 14.09 5.45 -17.58
C GLY A 620 14.80 6.19 -16.44
N TYR A 621 14.29 7.33 -15.94
CA TYR A 621 14.88 8.07 -14.82
C TYR A 621 14.12 7.85 -13.51
N TYR A 622 14.83 7.70 -12.40
CA TYR A 622 14.27 7.60 -11.05
C TYR A 622 14.85 8.66 -10.11
N PRO A 623 14.05 9.42 -9.33
CA PRO A 623 14.57 10.49 -8.49
C PRO A 623 15.20 9.95 -7.19
N THR A 624 16.34 10.52 -6.80
CA THR A 624 16.98 10.25 -5.52
C THR A 624 17.34 11.53 -4.78
N TRP A 625 17.24 11.49 -3.46
CA TRP A 625 17.64 12.58 -2.56
C TRP A 625 19.15 12.61 -2.30
N ARG A 626 19.86 11.54 -2.63
CA ARG A 626 21.29 11.42 -2.35
C ARG A 626 22.07 12.43 -3.19
N LEU A 627 22.96 13.17 -2.54
CA LEU A 627 23.98 13.96 -3.21
C LEU A 627 24.99 13.03 -3.88
N GLN A 628 25.62 13.50 -4.96
CA GLN A 628 26.50 12.66 -5.78
C GLN A 628 27.62 13.47 -6.42
N ASP A 629 28.47 14.10 -5.61
CA ASP A 629 29.75 14.73 -6.02
C ASP A 629 29.74 15.37 -7.42
N GLY A 630 28.76 16.24 -7.65
CA GLY A 630 28.62 16.97 -8.90
C GLY A 630 27.89 16.24 -10.01
N LYS A 631 27.54 14.95 -9.95
CA LYS A 631 26.77 14.25 -10.97
C LYS A 631 25.26 14.33 -10.69
N ILE A 632 24.51 14.91 -11.61
CA ILE A 632 23.03 14.96 -11.50
C ILE A 632 22.36 13.68 -12.01
N VAL A 633 23.04 12.89 -12.84
CA VAL A 633 22.54 11.60 -13.33
C VAL A 633 23.63 10.54 -13.16
N THR A 634 23.23 9.34 -12.75
CA THR A 634 24.07 8.12 -12.73
C THR A 634 23.33 6.95 -13.37
N THR A 635 24.07 5.98 -13.90
CA THR A 635 23.50 4.74 -14.46
C THR A 635 23.21 3.75 -13.32
N ARG A 636 22.08 3.07 -13.38
CA ARG A 636 21.70 2.02 -12.44
C ARG A 636 22.29 0.67 -12.84
N GLU A 637 22.45 -0.21 -11.86
CA GLU A 637 22.80 -1.61 -12.12
C GLU A 637 21.68 -2.32 -12.89
N ALA A 638 22.05 -3.15 -13.86
CA ALA A 638 21.10 -3.82 -14.74
C ALA A 638 20.20 -4.84 -14.02
N THR A 639 20.64 -5.38 -12.88
CA THR A 639 19.94 -6.43 -12.12
C THR A 639 18.76 -5.93 -11.27
N ALA A 640 18.56 -4.62 -11.16
CA ALA A 640 17.49 -3.97 -10.38
C ALA A 640 16.83 -2.83 -11.17
N SER A 641 16.00 -3.23 -12.13
CA SER A 641 15.45 -2.37 -13.17
C SER A 641 14.05 -1.83 -12.88
N GLY A 642 13.26 -2.49 -12.03
CA GLY A 642 11.89 -2.10 -11.72
C GLY A 642 11.82 -1.00 -10.65
N VAL A 643 10.94 -0.03 -10.85
CA VAL A 643 10.70 1.09 -9.94
C VAL A 643 9.26 1.60 -10.02
N HIS A 644 8.82 2.32 -9.00
CA HIS A 644 7.47 2.87 -8.90
C HIS A 644 7.48 4.18 -8.09
N GLY A 645 6.34 4.89 -8.06
CA GLY A 645 6.21 6.20 -7.41
C GLY A 645 5.90 7.35 -8.34
N TYR A 646 5.92 7.11 -9.65
CA TYR A 646 5.66 8.11 -10.68
C TYR A 646 4.22 8.64 -10.67
N TRP A 647 3.99 9.62 -11.54
CA TRP A 647 2.69 10.24 -11.81
C TRP A 647 1.57 9.19 -11.99
N PRO A 648 0.43 9.28 -11.26
CA PRO A 648 -0.58 8.22 -11.24
C PRO A 648 -1.26 7.93 -12.56
N PHE A 649 -1.31 8.89 -13.49
CA PHE A 649 -1.90 8.69 -14.81
C PHE A 649 -0.95 8.02 -15.80
N ARG A 650 0.30 7.74 -15.40
CA ARG A 650 1.18 6.88 -16.17
C ARG A 650 0.64 5.44 -16.14
N ARG A 651 0.36 4.86 -17.31
CA ARG A 651 -0.29 3.54 -17.41
C ARG A 651 0.46 2.41 -16.69
N THR A 652 1.79 2.49 -16.65
CA THR A 652 2.64 1.54 -15.89
C THR A 652 2.42 1.61 -14.38
N MET A 653 1.95 2.75 -13.85
CA MET A 653 1.60 2.92 -12.43
C MET A 653 0.20 2.44 -12.08
N TRP A 654 -0.64 2.11 -13.07
CA TRP A 654 -1.96 1.59 -12.78
C TRP A 654 -1.87 0.21 -12.16
N GLY A 655 -2.57 0.05 -11.04
CA GLY A 655 -2.68 -1.20 -10.31
C GLY A 655 -3.78 -2.10 -10.87
N ALA A 656 -3.64 -3.41 -10.69
CA ALA A 656 -4.77 -4.32 -10.93
C ALA A 656 -5.79 -4.22 -9.79
N PHE A 657 -7.06 -4.00 -10.15
CA PHE A 657 -8.17 -4.07 -9.22
C PHE A 657 -9.19 -5.08 -9.73
N LEU A 658 -9.31 -6.18 -9.00
CA LEU A 658 -10.28 -7.23 -9.28
C LEU A 658 -11.34 -7.23 -8.19
N ILE A 659 -12.58 -7.35 -8.63
CA ILE A 659 -13.75 -7.53 -7.79
C ILE A 659 -14.52 -8.75 -8.24
N ALA A 660 -14.91 -9.59 -7.30
CA ALA A 660 -15.77 -10.74 -7.52
C ALA A 660 -16.86 -10.81 -6.46
N SER A 661 -18.11 -11.04 -6.85
CA SER A 661 -19.27 -11.04 -5.94
C SER A 661 -20.31 -12.08 -6.32
N SER A 662 -20.92 -12.68 -5.30
CA SER A 662 -21.98 -13.69 -5.44
C SER A 662 -23.36 -13.08 -5.72
N SER A 663 -23.56 -11.81 -5.37
CA SER A 663 -24.89 -11.18 -5.30
C SER A 663 -24.99 -9.79 -5.94
N VAL A 664 -23.87 -9.08 -6.11
CA VAL A 664 -23.87 -7.70 -6.60
C VAL A 664 -23.03 -7.59 -7.86
N GLN A 665 -23.65 -7.18 -8.95
CA GLN A 665 -22.92 -6.69 -10.12
C GLN A 665 -22.42 -5.27 -9.83
N TYR A 666 -21.23 -4.94 -10.30
CA TYR A 666 -20.71 -3.57 -10.21
C TYR A 666 -20.56 -3.01 -11.61
N HIS A 667 -21.17 -1.85 -11.84
CA HIS A 667 -21.06 -1.12 -13.10
C HIS A 667 -19.89 -0.14 -13.00
N ILE A 668 -18.80 -0.48 -13.69
CA ILE A 668 -17.54 0.28 -13.65
C ILE A 668 -17.35 0.93 -15.01
N GLU A 669 -17.57 2.24 -15.07
CA GLU A 669 -17.25 3.07 -16.23
C GLU A 669 -15.87 3.72 -16.03
N GLY A 670 -14.91 3.40 -16.91
CA GLY A 670 -13.57 3.97 -16.87
C GLY A 670 -12.66 3.36 -15.79
N ASN A 671 -11.70 4.14 -15.31
CA ASN A 671 -10.67 3.67 -14.37
C ASN A 671 -11.12 3.83 -12.91
N ILE A 672 -10.85 2.82 -12.10
CA ILE A 672 -11.12 2.85 -10.65
C ILE A 672 -10.08 3.73 -9.95
N ARG A 673 -10.48 4.45 -8.89
CA ARG A 673 -9.54 5.09 -7.95
C ARG A 673 -9.41 4.25 -6.69
N GLN A 674 -8.20 4.14 -6.14
CA GLN A 674 -7.96 3.37 -4.90
C GLN A 674 -8.88 3.79 -3.74
N THR A 675 -9.23 5.07 -3.69
CA THR A 675 -10.10 5.67 -2.67
C THR A 675 -11.53 5.14 -2.68
N GLN A 676 -11.96 4.45 -3.75
CA GLN A 676 -13.29 3.84 -3.86
C GLN A 676 -13.41 2.50 -3.13
N LEU A 677 -12.31 1.86 -2.71
CA LEU A 677 -12.36 0.56 -2.04
C LEU A 677 -13.12 0.63 -0.71
N VAL A 678 -12.70 1.51 0.20
CA VAL A 678 -13.30 1.66 1.53
C VAL A 678 -14.79 1.97 1.50
N PRO A 679 -15.29 2.97 0.76
CA PRO A 679 -16.73 3.24 0.72
C PRO A 679 -17.52 2.07 0.12
N THR A 680 -16.95 1.32 -0.84
CA THR A 680 -17.58 0.11 -1.41
C THR A 680 -17.71 -1.00 -0.36
N VAL A 681 -16.62 -1.29 0.35
CA VAL A 681 -16.63 -2.26 1.46
C VAL A 681 -17.58 -1.82 2.58
N ALA A 682 -17.62 -0.52 2.88
CA ALA A 682 -18.51 0.01 3.90
C ALA A 682 -20.00 -0.15 3.52
N GLN A 683 -20.35 0.12 2.27
CA GLN A 683 -21.70 -0.09 1.73
C GLN A 683 -22.10 -1.57 1.75
N LEU A 684 -21.16 -2.48 1.51
CA LEU A 684 -21.39 -3.93 1.55
C LEU A 684 -21.67 -4.45 2.96
N LEU A 685 -20.88 -4.02 3.93
CA LEU A 685 -20.97 -4.48 5.32
C LEU A 685 -21.96 -3.66 6.16
N ASN A 686 -22.71 -2.75 5.52
CA ASN A 686 -23.66 -1.83 6.17
C ASN A 686 -23.02 -1.06 7.35
N ILE A 687 -21.80 -0.57 7.16
CA ILE A 687 -21.08 0.26 8.13
C ILE A 687 -20.96 1.69 7.64
N ARG A 688 -20.90 2.63 8.59
CA ARG A 688 -20.68 4.04 8.27
C ARG A 688 -19.17 4.30 8.13
N PRO A 689 -18.66 4.67 6.94
CA PRO A 689 -17.25 5.00 6.78
C PRO A 689 -16.94 6.37 7.42
N SER A 690 -15.64 6.68 7.52
CA SER A 690 -15.20 8.03 7.90
C SER A 690 -15.79 9.10 6.98
N ARG A 691 -16.23 10.23 7.54
CA ARG A 691 -16.71 11.39 6.76
C ARG A 691 -15.63 12.00 5.85
N ARG A 692 -14.36 11.60 6.01
CA ARG A 692 -13.22 12.10 5.23
C ARG A 692 -12.95 11.32 3.94
N VAL A 693 -13.68 10.23 3.68
CA VAL A 693 -13.53 9.44 2.44
C VAL A 693 -13.68 10.37 1.22
N THR A 694 -12.80 10.21 0.24
CA THR A 694 -12.65 11.16 -0.88
C THR A 694 -13.39 10.77 -2.15
N ALA A 695 -13.99 9.58 -2.21
CA ALA A 695 -14.69 9.08 -3.39
C ALA A 695 -15.99 8.35 -3.00
N PRO A 696 -17.00 8.31 -3.87
CA PRO A 696 -18.18 7.46 -3.67
C PRO A 696 -17.83 5.97 -3.79
N PRO A 697 -18.68 5.06 -3.30
CA PRO A 697 -18.55 3.63 -3.58
C PRO A 697 -18.65 3.35 -5.10
N LEU A 698 -18.21 2.17 -5.52
CA LEU A 698 -18.48 1.67 -6.87
C LEU A 698 -20.00 1.55 -7.10
N ALA A 699 -20.46 1.88 -8.30
CA ALA A 699 -21.87 1.79 -8.66
C ALA A 699 -22.31 0.31 -8.74
N ARG A 700 -23.50 0.03 -8.23
CA ARG A 700 -24.15 -1.29 -8.28
C ARG A 700 -25.12 -1.37 -9.42
#